data_AF-A0A1A8QSA1-F1
#
_entry.id   AF-A0A1A8QSA1-F1
#
_cell.length_a   1.000
_cell.length_b   1.000
_cell.length_c   1.000
_cell.angle_alpha   90.00
_cell.angle_beta   90.00
_cell.angle_gamma   90.00
#
_symmetry.space_group_name_H-M   'P 1'
#
loop_
_entity.id
_entity.type
_entity.pdbx_description
1 polymer ?
#
loop_
_entity_poly.entity_id
_entity_poly.type
_entity_poly.pdbx_seq_one_letter_code
_entity_poly.pdbx_strand_id
1 'polypeptide(L)'
;MEEMTMESDSVEMSEPGALQGLAEAWESVTAALVSSGCPVSDQSLSDSLVLLCSHGLGRLLGIWLLETLQMRLSSSVVPEFWSDLKQPENELEEKDRAWVLLTAFRTLLDRLEPFLSGLEKLGAWQDEGRGGLCGPGPSGLQERAFTTIRALLLFSPPPILQERVLEFYSRTFSVYMKLEGSDEDVAEAPDSPSGGSCPGCGVPVLRCWCQEALEQLQELSHILLKLQLLEWVSSEAITCILHKLIEQRMEQHCRGEYERSFLLDFQEWLELVLGWLSKVFASEADGATPVPAAPSGPSQSSFQGIQPASSIMKQWRCHMHQFFCRIYVNMRIEELFSIIRDFPESKAAIEDLKFCLERTNQRQQLLVSLKSAFESRLLHPGVHTADILTVYISAIKALRELDPSMVILQVACQPIRKYLRTRDDTVRQIVAGLTGDAESCADLASELSRGDPVTLEMQDSDDDGNDPEDWTPDPTDAVHDKMGSNRRSSDIISLLVSIYGSKDIFIDEYRAVLADRLLHQLNYSTAREIRNVELLKLRFGESHMNFCEVMLKDMADSRRINSHIREEESRLSEEEQLPLSLSAIILSSEFWPTLKEEKLELPAVVCQAMEAYTHSYEKLKAMRTLSWKPHLGSVTLDVELEDRVLSHLTVSPIHAAIIFHFQEKSSWTLEELSVKLGAPKELVHRKLAMWQQHGVLKEEAGGQYCVLETRSSREKLDRGVMLIDSDEERDSNTTTQSEQREEKLQLFWAYIQAMLTNLDSMTLERIHSMLRMFVASGPVVTEMDINELEAFLQKKVREHQLIVSTGIYRLPKSN
;
A
#
# COMPACT_ATOMS: atom_id res chain seq x y z
N MET A 1 -44.42 -21.90 -36.12
CA MET A 1 -45.80 -21.64 -36.56
C MET A 1 -45.68 -20.76 -37.79
N GLU A 2 -45.47 -21.39 -38.94
CA GLU A 2 -45.62 -20.79 -40.27
C GLU A 2 -46.57 -21.73 -41.01
N GLU A 3 -47.68 -21.17 -41.48
CA GLU A 3 -48.78 -21.88 -42.12
C GLU A 3 -48.34 -22.40 -43.49
N MET A 4 -48.34 -23.72 -43.62
CA MET A 4 -48.13 -24.42 -44.88
C MET A 4 -49.48 -24.55 -45.58
N THR A 5 -49.64 -23.78 -46.66
CA THR A 5 -50.79 -23.88 -47.58
C THR A 5 -50.83 -25.29 -48.19
N MET A 6 -51.92 -26.02 -47.92
CA MET A 6 -52.24 -27.27 -48.59
C MET A 6 -52.67 -26.98 -50.04
N GLU A 7 -51.80 -27.28 -51.01
CA GLU A 7 -52.23 -27.57 -52.38
C GLU A 7 -52.57 -29.07 -52.45
N SER A 8 -53.84 -29.34 -52.76
CA SER A 8 -54.38 -30.67 -52.99
C SER A 8 -54.11 -31.10 -54.42
N ASP A 9 -53.01 -31.81 -54.66
CA ASP A 9 -52.81 -32.53 -55.91
C ASP A 9 -53.40 -33.94 -55.83
N SER A 10 -54.23 -34.22 -56.83
CA SER A 10 -54.93 -35.48 -57.05
C SER A 10 -53.95 -36.65 -57.23
N VAL A 11 -54.09 -37.65 -56.36
CA VAL A 11 -53.41 -38.95 -56.46
C VAL A 11 -53.96 -39.71 -57.68
N GLU A 12 -53.20 -39.74 -58.77
CA GLU A 12 -53.34 -40.78 -59.78
C GLU A 12 -52.84 -42.10 -59.20
N MET A 13 -53.70 -43.12 -59.25
CA MET A 13 -53.44 -44.49 -58.82
C MET A 13 -52.19 -45.05 -59.52
N SER A 14 -51.07 -45.08 -58.81
CA SER A 14 -49.81 -45.67 -59.28
C SER A 14 -49.92 -47.19 -59.33
N GLU A 15 -49.44 -47.80 -60.42
CA GLU A 15 -49.32 -49.25 -60.59
C GLU A 15 -48.52 -49.88 -59.42
N PRO A 16 -48.88 -51.08 -58.93
CA PRO A 16 -48.20 -51.72 -57.80
C PRO A 16 -46.70 -51.97 -58.03
N GLY A 17 -46.23 -52.02 -59.29
CA GLY A 17 -44.81 -52.13 -59.64
C GLY A 17 -44.00 -50.83 -59.43
N ALA A 18 -44.63 -49.65 -59.53
CA ALA A 18 -43.96 -48.36 -59.34
C ALA A 18 -43.68 -48.06 -57.86
N LEU A 19 -44.60 -48.48 -56.96
CA LEU A 19 -44.41 -48.35 -55.51
C LEU A 19 -43.32 -49.27 -54.98
N GLN A 20 -43.16 -50.46 -55.56
CA GLN A 20 -42.11 -51.39 -55.16
C GLN A 20 -40.73 -50.90 -55.59
N GLY A 21 -40.59 -50.33 -56.79
CA GLY A 21 -39.35 -49.70 -57.24
C GLY A 21 -38.97 -48.46 -56.42
N LEU A 22 -39.94 -47.66 -55.97
CA LEU A 22 -39.70 -46.53 -55.06
C LEU A 22 -39.24 -46.97 -53.67
N ALA A 23 -39.82 -48.04 -53.13
CA ALA A 23 -39.40 -48.61 -51.85
C ALA A 23 -37.97 -49.15 -51.90
N GLU A 24 -37.62 -49.90 -52.96
CA GLU A 24 -36.27 -50.42 -53.19
C GLU A 24 -35.24 -49.29 -53.39
N ALA A 25 -35.62 -48.22 -54.10
CA ALA A 25 -34.78 -47.03 -54.27
C ALA A 25 -34.54 -46.28 -52.94
N TRP A 26 -35.59 -46.13 -52.11
CA TRP A 26 -35.47 -45.53 -50.77
C TRP A 26 -34.58 -46.37 -49.87
N GLU A 27 -34.76 -47.69 -49.82
CA GLU A 27 -33.92 -48.60 -49.02
C GLU A 27 -32.47 -48.59 -49.49
N SER A 28 -32.22 -48.61 -50.81
CA SER A 28 -30.87 -48.56 -51.37
C SER A 28 -30.12 -47.27 -50.98
N VAL A 29 -30.79 -46.11 -51.11
CA VAL A 29 -30.20 -44.80 -50.78
C VAL A 29 -30.03 -44.64 -49.26
N THR A 30 -31.02 -45.00 -48.45
CA THR A 30 -30.91 -44.90 -46.99
C THR A 30 -29.89 -45.88 -46.39
N ALA A 31 -29.76 -47.09 -46.96
CA ALA A 31 -28.70 -48.03 -46.59
C ALA A 31 -27.31 -47.49 -46.93
N ALA A 32 -27.14 -46.81 -48.08
CA ALA A 32 -25.89 -46.17 -48.45
C ALA A 32 -25.49 -44.99 -47.53
N LEU A 33 -26.48 -44.32 -46.93
CA LEU A 33 -26.27 -43.20 -46.00
C LEU A 33 -25.98 -43.63 -44.55
N VAL A 34 -26.43 -44.82 -44.12
CA VAL A 34 -26.25 -45.28 -42.73
C VAL A 34 -25.17 -46.38 -42.61
N SER A 35 -24.67 -46.91 -43.73
CA SER A 35 -23.59 -47.91 -43.74
C SER A 35 -22.24 -47.34 -44.19
N SER A 36 -21.16 -47.79 -43.56
CA SER A 36 -19.79 -47.41 -43.88
C SER A 36 -19.26 -48.07 -45.16
N GLY A 37 -19.88 -49.15 -45.63
CA GLY A 37 -19.54 -49.84 -46.88
C GLY A 37 -20.79 -50.08 -47.73
N CYS A 38 -20.85 -49.47 -48.92
CA CYS A 38 -21.98 -49.69 -49.83
C CYS A 38 -21.67 -50.86 -50.77
N PRO A 39 -22.51 -51.91 -50.83
CA PRO A 39 -22.38 -52.99 -51.82
C PRO A 39 -22.98 -52.64 -53.19
N VAL A 40 -23.47 -51.41 -53.37
CA VAL A 40 -24.27 -50.97 -54.52
C VAL A 40 -23.39 -50.16 -55.49
N SER A 41 -23.53 -50.39 -56.81
CA SER A 41 -22.75 -49.66 -57.80
C SER A 41 -23.16 -48.18 -57.86
N ASP A 42 -22.18 -47.29 -58.02
CA ASP A 42 -22.36 -45.82 -58.01
C ASP A 42 -23.41 -45.36 -59.04
N GLN A 43 -23.52 -46.08 -60.15
CA GLN A 43 -24.52 -45.86 -61.19
C GLN A 43 -25.94 -46.17 -60.70
N SER A 44 -26.14 -47.31 -60.03
CA SER A 44 -27.46 -47.71 -59.48
C SER A 44 -27.94 -46.82 -58.33
N LEU A 45 -27.02 -46.24 -57.55
CA LEU A 45 -27.36 -45.22 -56.54
C LEU A 45 -27.80 -43.91 -57.20
N SER A 46 -27.12 -43.47 -58.25
CA SER A 46 -27.52 -42.28 -59.01
C SER A 46 -28.91 -42.45 -59.64
N ASP A 47 -29.20 -43.63 -60.21
CA ASP A 47 -30.51 -43.91 -60.81
C ASP A 47 -31.62 -43.96 -59.74
N SER A 48 -31.34 -44.51 -58.56
CA SER A 48 -32.24 -44.51 -57.41
C SER A 48 -32.49 -43.09 -56.88
N LEU A 49 -31.47 -42.24 -56.83
CA LEU A 49 -31.60 -40.83 -56.43
C LEU A 49 -32.44 -40.02 -57.42
N VAL A 50 -32.25 -40.22 -58.73
CA VAL A 50 -33.07 -39.58 -59.77
C VAL A 50 -34.54 -39.97 -59.61
N LEU A 51 -34.81 -41.26 -59.34
CA LEU A 51 -36.17 -41.76 -59.10
C LEU A 51 -36.80 -41.15 -57.84
N LEU A 52 -36.04 -40.99 -56.76
CA LEU A 52 -36.56 -40.35 -55.53
C LEU A 52 -36.81 -38.85 -55.72
N CYS A 53 -35.94 -38.16 -56.47
CA CYS A 53 -36.08 -36.73 -56.74
C CYS A 53 -37.24 -36.42 -57.70
N SER A 54 -37.50 -37.26 -58.71
CA SER A 54 -38.64 -37.07 -59.62
C SER A 54 -40.00 -37.16 -58.91
N HIS A 55 -40.06 -37.89 -57.79
CA HIS A 55 -41.23 -38.01 -56.91
C HIS A 55 -41.18 -37.06 -55.69
N GLY A 56 -40.23 -36.13 -55.62
CA GLY A 56 -40.12 -35.13 -54.54
C GLY A 56 -39.58 -35.65 -53.19
N LEU A 57 -39.24 -36.94 -53.08
CA LEU A 57 -38.78 -37.59 -51.85
C LEU A 57 -37.32 -37.24 -51.48
N GLY A 58 -36.53 -36.71 -52.43
CA GLY A 58 -35.14 -36.33 -52.20
C GLY A 58 -34.93 -35.28 -51.09
N ARG A 59 -35.91 -34.38 -50.88
CA ARG A 59 -35.86 -33.36 -49.81
C ARG A 59 -36.02 -33.95 -48.40
N LEU A 60 -36.62 -35.13 -48.29
CA LEU A 60 -36.88 -35.81 -47.02
C LEU A 60 -35.66 -36.58 -46.51
N LEU A 61 -34.68 -36.91 -47.37
CA LEU A 61 -33.50 -37.68 -46.99
C LEU A 61 -32.68 -37.00 -45.87
N GLY A 62 -32.50 -35.68 -45.93
CA GLY A 62 -31.77 -34.93 -44.90
C GLY A 62 -32.52 -34.87 -43.57
N ILE A 63 -33.85 -34.71 -43.62
CA ILE A 63 -34.71 -34.69 -42.43
C ILE A 63 -34.73 -36.09 -41.80
N TRP A 64 -34.94 -37.13 -42.61
CA TRP A 64 -34.94 -38.52 -42.19
C TRP A 64 -33.62 -38.93 -41.53
N LEU A 65 -32.47 -38.54 -42.10
CA LEU A 65 -31.17 -38.89 -41.55
C LEU A 65 -30.92 -38.20 -40.19
N LEU A 66 -31.31 -36.93 -40.06
CA LEU A 66 -31.22 -36.19 -38.80
C LEU A 66 -32.19 -36.73 -37.72
N GLU A 67 -33.43 -37.05 -38.08
CA GLU A 67 -34.40 -37.66 -37.16
C GLU A 67 -33.97 -39.07 -36.75
N THR A 68 -33.44 -39.86 -37.68
CA THR A 68 -32.89 -41.20 -37.39
C THR A 68 -31.70 -41.10 -36.45
N LEU A 69 -30.79 -40.15 -36.68
CA LEU A 69 -29.68 -39.85 -35.76
C LEU A 69 -30.21 -39.47 -34.37
N GLN A 70 -31.18 -38.56 -34.28
CA GLN A 70 -31.78 -38.13 -33.01
C GLN A 70 -32.44 -39.29 -32.25
N MET A 71 -33.18 -40.15 -32.95
CA MET A 71 -33.81 -41.33 -32.36
C MET A 71 -32.78 -42.34 -31.85
N ARG A 72 -31.70 -42.58 -32.60
CA ARG A 72 -30.61 -43.49 -32.17
C ARG A 72 -29.81 -42.90 -31.01
N LEU A 73 -29.53 -41.60 -31.03
CA LEU A 73 -28.89 -40.87 -29.93
C LEU A 73 -29.68 -41.03 -28.62
N SER A 74 -30.98 -40.74 -28.66
CA SER A 74 -31.83 -40.77 -27.47
C SER A 74 -32.14 -42.18 -26.95
N SER A 75 -32.32 -43.17 -27.84
CA SER A 75 -32.73 -44.52 -27.44
C SER A 75 -31.60 -45.44 -27.01
N SER A 76 -30.40 -45.32 -27.61
CA SER A 76 -29.30 -46.25 -27.35
C SER A 76 -27.95 -45.59 -27.08
N VAL A 77 -27.51 -44.63 -27.90
CA VAL A 77 -26.11 -44.16 -27.87
C VAL A 77 -25.80 -43.32 -26.63
N VAL A 78 -26.67 -42.37 -26.26
CA VAL A 78 -26.48 -41.53 -25.06
C VAL A 78 -26.60 -42.36 -23.76
N PRO A 79 -27.61 -43.25 -23.59
CA PRO A 79 -27.67 -44.15 -22.44
C PRO A 79 -26.46 -45.09 -22.31
N GLU A 80 -25.97 -45.66 -23.43
CA GLU A 80 -24.78 -46.53 -23.48
C GLU A 80 -23.55 -45.76 -22.99
N PHE A 81 -23.28 -44.57 -23.54
CA PHE A 81 -22.19 -43.70 -23.13
C PHE A 81 -22.18 -43.40 -21.63
N TRP A 82 -23.33 -43.00 -21.07
CA TRP A 82 -23.43 -42.70 -19.64
C TRP A 82 -23.36 -43.92 -18.74
N SER A 83 -23.75 -45.10 -19.24
CA SER A 83 -23.58 -46.37 -18.52
C SER A 83 -22.11 -46.78 -18.45
N ASP A 84 -21.38 -46.63 -19.55
CA ASP A 84 -19.97 -46.97 -19.64
C ASP A 84 -19.11 -46.09 -18.72
N LEU A 85 -19.49 -44.82 -18.55
CA LEU A 85 -18.77 -43.88 -17.68
C LEU A 85 -19.05 -44.09 -16.18
N LYS A 86 -20.16 -44.74 -15.80
CA LYS A 86 -20.62 -44.95 -14.41
C LYS A 86 -20.03 -46.17 -13.70
N GLN A 87 -19.03 -46.85 -14.28
CA GLN A 87 -18.42 -48.04 -13.67
C GLN A 87 -17.93 -47.76 -12.23
N PRO A 88 -18.04 -48.74 -11.30
CA PRO A 88 -17.91 -48.50 -9.85
C PRO A 88 -16.54 -47.95 -9.44
N GLU A 89 -16.56 -46.82 -8.74
CA GLU A 89 -15.40 -46.00 -8.36
C GLU A 89 -14.36 -46.66 -7.45
N ASN A 90 -14.78 -47.63 -6.63
CA ASN A 90 -13.98 -48.16 -5.52
C ASN A 90 -12.96 -49.24 -5.91
N GLU A 91 -12.95 -49.68 -7.17
CA GLU A 91 -12.12 -50.82 -7.62
C GLU A 91 -11.08 -50.49 -8.71
N LEU A 92 -11.13 -49.29 -9.31
CA LEU A 92 -10.29 -48.93 -10.45
C LEU A 92 -9.14 -47.99 -10.05
N GLU A 93 -7.91 -48.32 -10.51
CA GLU A 93 -6.77 -47.40 -10.43
C GLU A 93 -6.98 -46.22 -11.38
N GLU A 94 -6.31 -45.09 -11.13
CA GLU A 94 -6.44 -43.87 -11.94
C GLU A 94 -6.22 -44.11 -13.45
N LYS A 95 -5.26 -44.98 -13.79
CA LYS A 95 -4.98 -45.42 -15.16
C LYS A 95 -6.21 -46.06 -15.82
N ASP A 96 -6.89 -46.95 -15.10
CA ASP A 96 -8.06 -47.65 -15.62
C ASP A 96 -9.22 -46.69 -15.83
N ARG A 97 -9.37 -45.69 -14.95
CA ARG A 97 -10.39 -44.64 -15.08
C ARG A 97 -10.16 -43.74 -16.30
N ALA A 98 -8.90 -43.38 -16.57
CA ALA A 98 -8.52 -42.67 -17.79
C ALA A 98 -8.84 -43.49 -19.05
N TRP A 99 -8.58 -44.80 -19.01
CA TRP A 99 -8.89 -45.71 -20.11
C TRP A 99 -10.40 -45.87 -20.36
N VAL A 100 -11.21 -45.94 -19.29
CA VAL A 100 -12.68 -45.97 -19.38
C VAL A 100 -13.22 -44.70 -20.04
N LEU A 101 -12.70 -43.52 -19.65
CA LEU A 101 -13.08 -42.24 -20.26
C LEU A 101 -12.79 -42.24 -21.77
N LEU A 102 -11.58 -42.63 -22.16
CA LEU A 102 -11.17 -42.69 -23.57
C LEU A 102 -12.02 -43.69 -24.36
N THR A 103 -12.30 -44.87 -23.79
CA THR A 103 -13.09 -45.92 -24.42
C THR A 103 -14.55 -45.52 -24.59
N ALA A 104 -15.13 -44.79 -23.64
CA ALA A 104 -16.48 -44.25 -23.77
C ALA A 104 -16.58 -43.26 -24.95
N PHE A 105 -15.59 -42.37 -25.10
CA PHE A 105 -15.54 -41.44 -26.24
C PHE A 105 -15.23 -42.12 -27.59
N ARG A 106 -14.38 -43.15 -27.62
CA ARG A 106 -14.17 -44.00 -28.82
C ARG A 106 -15.47 -44.66 -29.25
N THR A 107 -16.17 -45.30 -28.32
CA THR A 107 -17.45 -45.98 -28.58
C THR A 107 -18.49 -44.98 -29.08
N LEU A 108 -18.55 -43.78 -28.49
CA LEU A 108 -19.40 -42.71 -28.97
C LEU A 108 -19.09 -42.32 -30.43
N LEU A 109 -17.81 -42.14 -30.77
CA LEU A 109 -17.40 -41.83 -32.13
C LEU A 109 -17.75 -42.95 -33.11
N ASP A 110 -17.45 -44.21 -32.79
CA ASP A 110 -17.76 -45.37 -33.63
C ASP A 110 -19.26 -45.51 -33.92
N ARG A 111 -20.11 -45.18 -32.95
CA ARG A 111 -21.59 -45.19 -33.11
C ARG A 111 -22.10 -44.03 -33.98
N LEU A 112 -21.39 -42.91 -34.02
CA LEU A 112 -21.77 -41.71 -34.77
C LEU A 112 -21.18 -41.65 -36.17
N GLU A 113 -20.01 -42.25 -36.40
CA GLU A 113 -19.27 -42.23 -37.66
C GLU A 113 -20.12 -42.60 -38.89
N PRO A 114 -20.97 -43.64 -38.87
CA PRO A 114 -21.79 -43.98 -40.03
C PRO A 114 -22.79 -42.88 -40.40
N PHE A 115 -23.33 -42.16 -39.40
CA PHE A 115 -24.25 -41.04 -39.62
C PHE A 115 -23.52 -39.77 -40.03
N LEU A 116 -22.36 -39.48 -39.45
CA LEU A 116 -21.54 -38.33 -39.81
C LEU A 116 -21.02 -38.44 -41.26
N SER A 117 -20.48 -39.61 -41.63
CA SER A 117 -20.09 -39.89 -43.02
C SER A 117 -21.29 -39.92 -43.97
N GLY A 118 -22.47 -40.37 -43.51
CA GLY A 118 -23.73 -40.27 -44.24
C GLY A 118 -24.15 -38.83 -44.54
N LEU A 119 -24.05 -37.94 -43.55
CA LEU A 119 -24.36 -36.51 -43.69
C LEU A 119 -23.37 -35.82 -44.63
N GLU A 120 -22.09 -36.17 -44.58
CA GLU A 120 -21.07 -35.71 -45.53
C GLU A 120 -21.36 -36.14 -46.95
N LYS A 121 -21.64 -37.44 -47.16
CA LYS A 121 -22.02 -37.99 -48.47
C LYS A 121 -23.27 -37.32 -49.02
N LEU A 122 -24.31 -37.16 -48.20
CA LEU A 122 -25.55 -36.49 -48.60
C LEU A 122 -25.32 -35.02 -48.95
N GLY A 123 -24.49 -34.32 -48.16
CA GLY A 123 -24.10 -32.95 -48.43
C GLY A 123 -23.32 -32.82 -49.74
N ALA A 124 -22.36 -33.70 -49.99
CA ALA A 124 -21.62 -33.75 -51.25
C ALA A 124 -22.55 -34.02 -52.44
N TRP A 125 -23.55 -34.90 -52.30
CA TRP A 125 -24.56 -35.13 -53.34
C TRP A 125 -25.43 -33.90 -53.61
N GLN A 126 -25.73 -33.10 -52.58
CA GLN A 126 -26.46 -31.83 -52.72
C GLN A 126 -25.62 -30.77 -53.45
N ASP A 127 -24.34 -30.66 -53.11
CA ASP A 127 -23.41 -29.71 -53.75
C ASP A 127 -23.12 -30.07 -55.21
N GLU A 128 -22.98 -31.37 -55.51
CA GLU A 128 -22.79 -31.91 -56.87
C GLU A 128 -24.08 -31.90 -57.70
N GLY A 129 -25.24 -31.63 -57.10
CA GLY A 129 -26.55 -31.69 -57.76
C GLY A 129 -26.92 -33.09 -58.26
N ARG A 130 -26.38 -34.16 -57.65
CA ARG A 130 -26.64 -35.54 -58.08
C ARG A 130 -28.13 -35.85 -58.03
N GLY A 131 -28.66 -36.33 -59.14
CA GLY A 131 -30.07 -36.71 -59.27
C GLY A 131 -31.07 -35.56 -59.05
N GLY A 132 -30.66 -34.29 -59.10
CA GLY A 132 -31.54 -33.14 -58.85
C GLY A 132 -31.77 -32.83 -57.36
N LEU A 133 -30.93 -33.36 -56.47
CA LEU A 133 -30.94 -33.02 -55.04
C LEU A 133 -30.60 -31.53 -54.83
N CYS A 134 -31.30 -30.91 -53.87
CA CYS A 134 -31.04 -29.55 -53.42
C CYS A 134 -31.23 -29.52 -51.90
N GLY A 135 -30.31 -28.86 -51.18
CA GLY A 135 -30.34 -28.79 -49.73
C GLY A 135 -29.29 -27.84 -49.15
N PRO A 136 -29.14 -27.82 -47.82
CA PRO A 136 -28.25 -26.89 -47.13
C PRO A 136 -26.75 -27.23 -47.27
N GLY A 137 -26.39 -28.27 -48.02
CA GLY A 137 -25.02 -28.72 -48.21
C GLY A 137 -24.47 -29.47 -46.99
N PRO A 138 -23.20 -29.92 -47.05
CA PRO A 138 -22.57 -30.72 -46.00
C PRO A 138 -22.44 -29.95 -44.68
N SER A 139 -22.07 -28.67 -44.74
CA SER A 139 -21.87 -27.83 -43.56
C SER A 139 -23.17 -27.60 -42.77
N GLY A 140 -24.27 -27.27 -43.46
CA GLY A 140 -25.56 -27.02 -42.81
C GLY A 140 -26.20 -28.27 -42.21
N LEU A 141 -26.00 -29.45 -42.81
CA LEU A 141 -26.46 -30.73 -42.25
C LEU A 141 -25.63 -31.14 -41.03
N GLN A 142 -24.30 -31.00 -41.11
CA GLN A 142 -23.41 -31.29 -39.99
C GLN A 142 -23.66 -30.38 -38.79
N GLU A 143 -23.85 -29.08 -39.00
CA GLU A 143 -24.12 -28.12 -37.91
C GLU A 143 -25.37 -28.52 -37.11
N ARG A 144 -26.44 -28.93 -37.80
CA ARG A 144 -27.69 -29.42 -37.16
C ARG A 144 -27.47 -30.72 -36.40
N ALA A 145 -26.70 -31.64 -36.96
CA ALA A 145 -26.34 -32.90 -36.31
C ALA A 145 -25.52 -32.67 -35.03
N PHE A 146 -24.46 -31.87 -35.10
CA PHE A 146 -23.62 -31.54 -33.93
C PHE A 146 -24.38 -30.75 -32.87
N THR A 147 -25.31 -29.86 -33.26
CA THR A 147 -26.20 -29.18 -32.31
C THR A 147 -27.10 -30.17 -31.58
N THR A 148 -27.64 -31.17 -32.29
CA THR A 148 -28.46 -32.23 -31.69
C THR A 148 -27.65 -33.13 -30.75
N ILE A 149 -26.42 -33.50 -31.15
CA ILE A 149 -25.49 -34.26 -30.31
C ILE A 149 -25.18 -33.49 -29.03
N ARG A 150 -24.82 -32.20 -29.13
CA ARG A 150 -24.56 -31.34 -27.97
C ARG A 150 -25.78 -31.22 -27.06
N ALA A 151 -26.97 -31.02 -27.62
CA ALA A 151 -28.20 -30.88 -26.84
C ALA A 151 -28.57 -32.16 -26.07
N LEU A 152 -28.40 -33.34 -26.68
CA LEU A 152 -28.73 -34.61 -26.02
C LEU A 152 -27.65 -35.08 -25.04
N LEU A 153 -26.39 -34.78 -25.32
CA LEU A 153 -25.26 -35.23 -24.50
C LEU A 153 -24.90 -34.22 -23.39
N LEU A 154 -24.82 -32.93 -23.69
CA LEU A 154 -24.18 -31.92 -22.84
C LEU A 154 -25.14 -30.84 -22.29
N PHE A 155 -26.45 -30.94 -22.50
CA PHE A 155 -27.40 -29.98 -21.92
C PHE A 155 -27.48 -30.07 -20.38
N SER A 156 -27.37 -31.28 -19.84
CA SER A 156 -27.30 -31.54 -18.39
C SER A 156 -26.43 -32.77 -18.12
N PRO A 157 -25.11 -32.66 -18.28
CA PRO A 157 -24.20 -33.78 -18.06
C PRO A 157 -24.16 -34.11 -16.56
N PRO A 158 -24.20 -35.40 -16.17
CA PRO A 158 -23.89 -35.82 -14.80
C PRO A 158 -22.49 -35.35 -14.37
N PRO A 159 -22.28 -35.06 -13.07
CA PRO A 159 -21.01 -34.53 -12.56
C PRO A 159 -19.81 -35.47 -12.79
N ILE A 160 -20.08 -36.77 -12.96
CA ILE A 160 -19.05 -37.77 -13.22
C ILE A 160 -18.22 -37.48 -14.48
N LEU A 161 -18.79 -36.86 -15.52
CA LEU A 161 -18.02 -36.47 -16.70
C LEU A 161 -17.01 -35.39 -16.35
N GLN A 162 -17.44 -34.34 -15.65
CA GLN A 162 -16.58 -33.23 -15.24
C GLN A 162 -15.46 -33.73 -14.32
N GLU A 163 -15.78 -34.58 -13.35
CA GLU A 163 -14.79 -35.16 -12.43
C GLU A 163 -13.74 -36.01 -13.15
N ARG A 164 -14.17 -36.90 -14.08
CA ARG A 164 -13.27 -37.76 -14.85
C ARG A 164 -12.38 -36.97 -15.80
N VAL A 165 -12.95 -35.98 -16.47
CA VAL A 165 -12.23 -35.10 -17.40
C VAL A 165 -11.23 -34.22 -16.64
N LEU A 166 -11.63 -33.71 -15.47
CA LEU A 166 -10.73 -32.96 -14.58
C LEU A 166 -9.58 -33.81 -14.06
N GLU A 167 -9.85 -35.03 -13.58
CA GLU A 167 -8.83 -35.99 -13.13
C GLU A 167 -7.83 -36.29 -14.27
N PHE A 168 -8.33 -36.61 -15.45
CA PHE A 168 -7.52 -36.91 -16.64
C PHE A 168 -6.65 -35.71 -17.08
N TYR A 169 -7.23 -34.52 -17.23
CA TYR A 169 -6.47 -33.34 -17.63
C TYR A 169 -5.48 -32.90 -16.56
N SER A 170 -5.82 -33.03 -15.27
CA SER A 170 -4.89 -32.71 -14.18
C SER A 170 -3.66 -33.60 -14.25
N ARG A 171 -3.85 -34.90 -14.48
CA ARG A 171 -2.73 -35.86 -14.57
C ARG A 171 -1.85 -35.61 -15.79
N THR A 172 -2.46 -35.42 -16.97
CA THR A 172 -1.71 -35.17 -18.20
C THR A 172 -0.98 -33.83 -18.18
N PHE A 173 -1.56 -32.81 -17.54
CA PHE A 173 -0.89 -31.55 -17.25
C PHE A 173 0.34 -31.74 -16.35
N SER A 174 0.20 -32.42 -15.21
CA SER A 174 1.33 -32.69 -14.30
C SER A 174 2.44 -33.48 -14.99
N VAL A 175 2.10 -34.45 -15.83
CA VAL A 175 3.06 -35.21 -16.63
C VAL A 175 3.80 -34.29 -17.61
N TYR A 176 3.08 -33.43 -18.33
CA TYR A 176 3.67 -32.49 -19.27
C TYR A 176 4.62 -31.52 -18.59
N MET A 177 4.18 -30.88 -17.49
CA MET A 177 5.00 -29.89 -16.78
C MET A 177 6.29 -30.48 -16.25
N LYS A 178 6.28 -31.76 -15.86
CA LYS A 178 7.48 -32.47 -15.39
C LYS A 178 8.42 -32.92 -16.53
N LEU A 179 7.95 -32.98 -17.78
CA LEU A 179 8.76 -33.35 -18.94
C LEU A 179 9.37 -32.11 -19.62
N GLU A 180 8.64 -31.00 -19.65
CA GLU A 180 9.01 -29.78 -20.36
C GLU A 180 9.50 -28.67 -19.41
N GLY A 181 9.14 -28.73 -18.12
CA GLY A 181 9.67 -27.85 -17.09
C GLY A 181 11.08 -28.26 -16.71
N SER A 182 12.05 -27.40 -17.02
CA SER A 182 13.44 -27.50 -16.58
C SER A 182 13.57 -27.53 -15.04
N ASP A 183 14.64 -28.16 -14.56
CA ASP A 183 15.06 -28.51 -13.18
C ASP A 183 14.93 -27.48 -12.02
N GLU A 184 14.25 -26.33 -12.17
CA GLU A 184 14.25 -25.28 -11.14
C GLU A 184 13.38 -25.58 -9.90
N ASP A 185 12.32 -26.41 -10.02
CA ASP A 185 11.41 -26.71 -8.90
C ASP A 185 11.77 -28.01 -8.12
N VAL A 186 12.92 -28.65 -8.39
CA VAL A 186 13.32 -29.92 -7.71
C VAL A 186 14.24 -29.69 -6.51
N ALA A 187 14.66 -28.45 -6.25
CA ALA A 187 15.63 -28.14 -5.20
C ALA A 187 15.02 -27.99 -3.79
N GLU A 188 14.07 -28.83 -3.37
CA GLU A 188 13.73 -29.00 -1.93
C GLU A 188 12.85 -30.24 -1.67
N ALA A 189 13.39 -31.43 -1.91
CA ALA A 189 12.88 -32.65 -1.29
C ALA A 189 14.05 -33.46 -0.71
N PRO A 190 13.99 -33.92 0.56
CA PRO A 190 15.08 -34.66 1.16
C PRO A 190 15.23 -36.02 0.47
N ASP A 191 16.42 -36.24 -0.10
CA ASP A 191 16.87 -37.52 -0.63
C ASP A 191 16.59 -38.65 0.38
N SER A 192 15.63 -39.51 0.04
CA SER A 192 15.44 -40.81 0.68
C SER A 192 15.63 -41.89 -0.38
N PRO A 193 16.72 -42.68 -0.31
CA PRO A 193 17.03 -43.67 -1.32
C PRO A 193 16.36 -45.00 -0.98
N SER A 194 15.15 -45.25 -1.48
CA SER A 194 14.64 -46.59 -1.86
C SER A 194 13.15 -46.55 -2.24
N GLY A 195 12.86 -46.77 -3.53
CA GLY A 195 11.49 -46.99 -4.03
C GLY A 195 10.75 -45.72 -4.49
N GLY A 196 11.41 -44.84 -5.23
CA GLY A 196 10.80 -43.59 -5.71
C GLY A 196 9.53 -43.81 -6.55
N SER A 197 8.47 -43.10 -6.21
CA SER A 197 7.32 -42.89 -7.10
C SER A 197 7.71 -41.96 -8.24
N CYS A 198 7.13 -42.18 -9.43
CA CYS A 198 7.29 -41.28 -10.56
C CYS A 198 6.71 -39.91 -10.18
N PRO A 199 7.46 -38.80 -10.30
CA PRO A 199 6.99 -37.47 -9.93
C PRO A 199 5.86 -36.93 -10.84
N GLY A 200 5.63 -37.53 -12.01
CA GLY A 200 4.51 -37.14 -12.89
C GLY A 200 3.20 -37.83 -12.53
N CYS A 201 3.20 -39.17 -12.48
CA CYS A 201 1.99 -39.96 -12.20
C CYS A 201 1.82 -40.38 -10.72
N GLY A 202 2.79 -40.14 -9.84
CA GLY A 202 2.74 -40.50 -8.42
C GLY A 202 2.84 -42.01 -8.12
N VAL A 203 2.90 -42.85 -9.15
CA VAL A 203 2.97 -44.32 -9.07
C VAL A 203 4.44 -44.78 -9.08
N PRO A 204 4.84 -45.89 -8.41
CA PRO A 204 6.20 -46.44 -8.49
C PRO A 204 6.77 -46.47 -9.91
N VAL A 205 8.06 -46.14 -10.08
CA VAL A 205 8.71 -46.01 -11.41
C VAL A 205 8.45 -47.22 -12.34
N LEU A 206 8.37 -48.43 -11.78
CA LEU A 206 8.08 -49.67 -12.52
C LEU A 206 6.67 -49.76 -13.12
N ARG A 207 5.72 -48.96 -12.62
CA ARG A 207 4.32 -48.86 -13.07
C ARG A 207 3.99 -47.47 -13.61
N CYS A 208 5.01 -46.72 -14.01
CA CYS A 208 4.84 -45.41 -14.61
C CYS A 208 4.07 -45.51 -15.95
N TRP A 209 3.06 -44.65 -16.13
CA TRP A 209 2.26 -44.59 -17.36
C TRP A 209 2.24 -43.18 -17.97
N CYS A 210 3.26 -42.35 -17.68
CA CYS A 210 3.35 -40.96 -18.16
C CYS A 210 3.33 -40.84 -19.70
N GLN A 211 4.06 -41.71 -20.41
CA GLN A 211 4.07 -41.72 -21.88
C GLN A 211 2.69 -42.09 -22.43
N GLU A 212 2.08 -43.14 -21.87
CA GLU A 212 0.74 -43.60 -22.22
C GLU A 212 -0.32 -42.53 -21.95
N ALA A 213 -0.20 -41.76 -20.86
CA ALA A 213 -1.11 -40.66 -20.55
C ALA A 213 -1.10 -39.55 -21.63
N LEU A 214 0.07 -39.22 -22.19
CA LEU A 214 0.19 -38.23 -23.25
C LEU A 214 -0.32 -38.76 -24.60
N GLU A 215 -0.12 -40.05 -24.89
CA GLU A 215 -0.70 -40.70 -26.07
C GLU A 215 -2.24 -40.73 -25.98
N GLN A 216 -2.78 -41.09 -24.81
CA GLN A 216 -4.21 -41.03 -24.53
C GLN A 216 -4.76 -39.60 -24.62
N LEU A 217 -3.98 -38.58 -24.23
CA LEU A 217 -4.38 -37.18 -24.37
C LEU A 217 -4.55 -36.79 -25.84
N GLN A 218 -3.57 -37.11 -26.68
CA GLN A 218 -3.62 -36.80 -28.11
C GLN A 218 -4.82 -37.49 -28.77
N GLU A 219 -5.07 -38.75 -28.42
CA GLU A 219 -6.18 -39.50 -28.96
C GLU A 219 -7.54 -38.96 -28.49
N LEU A 220 -7.68 -38.65 -27.19
CA LEU A 220 -8.91 -38.04 -26.67
C LEU A 220 -9.17 -36.69 -27.33
N SER A 221 -8.15 -35.84 -27.47
CA SER A 221 -8.24 -34.56 -28.18
C SER A 221 -8.68 -34.74 -29.62
N HIS A 222 -8.13 -35.72 -30.35
CA HIS A 222 -8.53 -36.03 -31.73
C HIS A 222 -10.00 -36.45 -31.82
N ILE A 223 -10.45 -37.34 -30.93
CA ILE A 223 -11.85 -37.81 -30.89
C ILE A 223 -12.80 -36.64 -30.58
N LEU A 224 -12.48 -35.83 -29.57
CA LEU A 224 -13.29 -34.68 -29.18
C LEU A 224 -13.33 -33.58 -30.25
N LEU A 225 -12.24 -33.38 -30.99
CA LEU A 225 -12.18 -32.46 -32.11
C LEU A 225 -13.08 -32.94 -33.26
N LYS A 226 -13.00 -34.23 -33.61
CA LYS A 226 -13.85 -34.84 -34.66
C LYS A 226 -15.35 -34.77 -34.33
N LEU A 227 -15.69 -34.90 -33.05
CA LEU A 227 -17.08 -34.75 -32.57
C LEU A 227 -17.51 -33.28 -32.37
N GLN A 228 -16.62 -32.31 -32.57
CA GLN A 228 -16.82 -30.89 -32.25
C GLN A 228 -17.32 -30.64 -30.80
N LEU A 229 -16.79 -31.44 -29.86
CA LEU A 229 -17.11 -31.37 -28.42
C LEU A 229 -15.93 -30.88 -27.57
N LEU A 230 -14.72 -30.74 -28.16
CA LEU A 230 -13.49 -30.41 -27.43
C LEU A 230 -13.66 -29.19 -26.52
N GLU A 231 -14.05 -28.03 -27.06
CA GLU A 231 -14.23 -26.80 -26.27
C GLU A 231 -15.28 -26.95 -25.15
N TRP A 232 -16.33 -27.73 -25.36
CA TRP A 232 -17.43 -27.88 -24.40
C TRP A 232 -17.07 -28.80 -23.24
N VAL A 233 -16.33 -29.87 -23.52
CA VAL A 233 -15.95 -30.87 -22.51
C VAL A 233 -14.68 -30.45 -21.76
N SER A 234 -13.73 -29.80 -22.44
CA SER A 234 -12.41 -29.52 -21.87
C SER A 234 -12.31 -28.15 -21.19
N SER A 235 -13.06 -27.13 -21.65
CA SER A 235 -12.86 -25.74 -21.20
C SER A 235 -12.99 -25.55 -19.69
N GLU A 236 -14.00 -26.15 -19.04
CA GLU A 236 -14.24 -26.00 -17.61
C GLU A 236 -13.14 -26.67 -16.78
N ALA A 237 -12.77 -27.91 -17.14
CA ALA A 237 -11.72 -28.66 -16.48
C ALA A 237 -10.36 -27.96 -16.62
N ILE A 238 -10.01 -27.54 -17.83
CA ILE A 238 -8.79 -26.77 -18.13
C ILE A 238 -8.79 -25.47 -17.32
N THR A 239 -9.88 -24.70 -17.35
CA THR A 239 -10.00 -23.45 -16.58
C THR A 239 -9.74 -23.68 -15.09
N CYS A 240 -10.35 -24.73 -14.52
CA CYS A 240 -10.17 -25.10 -13.11
C CYS A 240 -8.72 -25.47 -12.78
N ILE A 241 -8.07 -26.24 -13.64
CA ILE A 241 -6.67 -26.63 -13.47
C ILE A 241 -5.78 -25.39 -13.50
N LEU A 242 -5.91 -24.57 -14.55
CA LEU A 242 -5.09 -23.38 -14.73
C LEU A 242 -5.27 -22.36 -13.59
N HIS A 243 -6.50 -22.11 -13.15
CA HIS A 243 -6.76 -21.21 -12.02
C HIS A 243 -6.11 -21.71 -10.74
N LYS A 244 -6.28 -23.00 -10.39
CA LYS A 244 -5.65 -23.60 -9.20
C LYS A 244 -4.13 -23.54 -9.26
N LEU A 245 -3.54 -23.75 -10.43
CA LEU A 245 -2.09 -23.72 -10.60
C LEU A 245 -1.52 -22.32 -10.43
N ILE A 246 -2.18 -21.32 -11.01
CA ILE A 246 -1.78 -19.92 -10.84
C ILE A 246 -1.87 -19.56 -9.35
N GLU A 247 -2.97 -19.90 -8.67
CA GLU A 247 -3.13 -19.67 -7.24
C GLU A 247 -2.03 -20.36 -6.40
N GLN A 248 -1.74 -21.63 -6.65
CA GLN A 248 -0.70 -22.39 -5.93
C GLN A 248 0.70 -21.83 -6.16
N ARG A 249 1.06 -21.52 -7.42
CA ARG A 249 2.37 -20.96 -7.75
C ARG A 249 2.57 -19.60 -7.10
N MET A 250 1.53 -18.78 -7.09
CA MET A 250 1.56 -17.47 -6.43
C MET A 250 1.73 -17.58 -4.92
N GLU A 251 0.98 -18.48 -4.28
CA GLU A 251 1.08 -18.71 -2.83
C GLU A 251 2.47 -19.20 -2.42
N GLN A 252 3.11 -20.04 -3.25
CA GLN A 252 4.41 -20.64 -2.95
C GLN A 252 5.59 -19.72 -3.25
N HIS A 253 5.57 -19.00 -4.38
CA HIS A 253 6.73 -18.24 -4.86
C HIS A 253 6.61 -16.72 -4.70
N CYS A 254 5.40 -16.18 -4.61
CA CYS A 254 5.22 -14.72 -4.60
C CYS A 254 4.87 -14.18 -3.21
N ARG A 255 4.22 -14.97 -2.35
CA ARG A 255 3.72 -14.49 -1.06
C ARG A 255 4.87 -14.18 -0.09
N GLY A 256 4.84 -13.02 0.54
CA GLY A 256 5.90 -12.58 1.48
C GLY A 256 7.21 -12.11 0.85
N GLU A 257 7.42 -12.29 -0.46
CA GLU A 257 8.62 -11.82 -1.17
C GLU A 257 8.34 -10.51 -1.93
N TYR A 258 9.10 -9.45 -1.64
CA TYR A 258 8.86 -8.10 -2.18
C TYR A 258 10.02 -7.50 -3.00
N GLU A 259 11.21 -8.08 -2.90
CA GLU A 259 12.44 -7.51 -3.48
C GLU A 259 12.58 -7.77 -5.00
N ARG A 260 11.95 -8.84 -5.51
CA ARG A 260 12.01 -9.27 -6.92
C ARG A 260 10.68 -9.02 -7.62
N SER A 261 10.76 -8.72 -8.92
CA SER A 261 9.60 -8.67 -9.83
C SER A 261 9.28 -10.09 -10.33
N PHE A 262 8.01 -10.46 -10.31
CA PHE A 262 7.54 -11.80 -10.73
C PHE A 262 6.89 -11.79 -12.12
N LEU A 263 6.77 -10.64 -12.77
CA LEU A 263 6.03 -10.51 -14.04
C LEU A 263 6.72 -11.25 -15.20
N LEU A 264 8.04 -11.18 -15.31
CA LEU A 264 8.79 -11.86 -16.37
C LEU A 264 8.81 -13.36 -16.15
N ASP A 265 9.12 -13.79 -14.92
CA ASP A 265 9.11 -15.21 -14.54
C ASP A 265 7.74 -15.86 -14.80
N PHE A 266 6.66 -15.13 -14.52
CA PHE A 266 5.31 -15.58 -14.85
C PHE A 266 5.06 -15.66 -16.35
N GLN A 267 5.53 -14.69 -17.14
CA GLN A 267 5.37 -14.71 -18.60
C GLN A 267 6.07 -15.90 -19.23
N GLU A 268 7.29 -16.20 -18.81
CA GLU A 268 8.05 -17.36 -19.29
C GLU A 268 7.38 -18.68 -18.89
N TRP A 269 6.96 -18.80 -17.63
CA TRP A 269 6.20 -19.95 -17.15
C TRP A 269 4.87 -20.12 -17.90
N LEU A 270 4.17 -19.02 -18.20
CA LEU A 270 2.92 -19.05 -18.94
C LEU A 270 3.10 -19.62 -20.36
N GLU A 271 4.25 -19.39 -21.02
CA GLU A 271 4.53 -20.01 -22.32
C GLU A 271 4.60 -21.54 -22.22
N LEU A 272 5.19 -22.08 -21.14
CA LEU A 272 5.23 -23.54 -20.91
C LEU A 272 3.82 -24.11 -20.75
N VAL A 273 2.98 -23.43 -19.97
CA VAL A 273 1.57 -23.79 -19.77
C VAL A 273 0.76 -23.70 -21.07
N LEU A 274 0.98 -22.65 -21.87
CA LEU A 274 0.38 -22.51 -23.20
C LEU A 274 0.88 -23.60 -24.16
N GLY A 275 2.10 -24.09 -23.98
CA GLY A 275 2.63 -25.25 -24.70
C GLY A 275 1.78 -26.51 -24.46
N TRP A 276 1.36 -26.78 -23.21
CA TRP A 276 0.43 -27.89 -22.92
C TRP A 276 -0.92 -27.68 -23.58
N LEU A 277 -1.49 -26.46 -23.45
CA LEU A 277 -2.78 -26.12 -24.07
C LEU A 277 -2.74 -26.31 -25.59
N SER A 278 -1.62 -25.98 -26.24
CA SER A 278 -1.47 -26.21 -27.67
C SER A 278 -1.51 -27.70 -28.03
N LYS A 279 -1.00 -28.61 -27.18
CA LYS A 279 -1.13 -30.06 -27.37
C LYS A 279 -2.57 -30.55 -27.15
N VAL A 280 -3.34 -29.92 -26.25
CA VAL A 280 -4.77 -30.27 -26.02
C VAL A 280 -5.64 -29.81 -27.19
N PHE A 281 -5.39 -28.62 -27.74
CA PHE A 281 -6.14 -28.02 -28.85
C PHE A 281 -5.48 -28.23 -30.22
N ALA A 282 -4.50 -29.13 -30.33
CA ALA A 282 -3.77 -29.39 -31.57
C ALA A 282 -4.73 -29.94 -32.64
N SER A 283 -4.70 -29.33 -33.84
CA SER A 283 -5.39 -29.81 -35.03
C SER A 283 -4.35 -30.34 -36.02
N GLU A 284 -4.62 -31.48 -36.67
CA GLU A 284 -3.72 -32.11 -37.67
C GLU A 284 -3.42 -31.23 -38.91
N ALA A 285 -4.03 -30.04 -39.02
CA ALA A 285 -3.83 -29.12 -40.13
C ALA A 285 -2.41 -28.50 -40.23
N ASP A 286 -1.55 -28.63 -39.21
CA ASP A 286 -0.14 -28.16 -39.27
C ASP A 286 0.84 -29.19 -39.86
N GLY A 287 0.36 -30.33 -40.35
CA GLY A 287 1.17 -31.44 -40.86
C GLY A 287 1.35 -31.54 -42.38
N ALA A 288 1.04 -30.51 -43.19
CA ALA A 288 1.14 -30.60 -44.65
C ALA A 288 2.30 -29.75 -45.23
N THR A 289 3.46 -30.39 -45.40
CA THR A 289 4.60 -30.07 -46.29
C THR A 289 5.26 -28.68 -46.23
N PRO A 290 6.60 -28.58 -46.03
CA PRO A 290 7.33 -27.35 -46.27
C PRO A 290 7.46 -27.10 -47.79
N VAL A 291 6.69 -26.15 -48.32
CA VAL A 291 6.91 -25.63 -49.68
C VAL A 291 8.17 -24.76 -49.66
N PRO A 292 9.11 -24.89 -50.60
CA PRO A 292 10.34 -24.10 -50.60
C PRO A 292 10.02 -22.62 -50.85
N ALA A 293 10.67 -21.75 -50.07
CA ALA A 293 10.61 -20.31 -50.22
C ALA A 293 11.09 -19.85 -51.61
N ALA A 294 10.31 -18.96 -52.24
CA ALA A 294 10.75 -18.10 -53.33
C ALA A 294 10.55 -16.62 -52.92
N PRO A 295 11.40 -15.69 -53.38
CA PRO A 295 11.62 -14.43 -52.67
C PRO A 295 10.66 -13.30 -53.09
N SER A 296 10.13 -12.62 -52.07
CA SER A 296 9.85 -11.18 -51.94
C SER A 296 9.28 -10.37 -53.12
N GLY A 297 8.09 -9.80 -52.90
CA GLY A 297 7.60 -8.55 -53.51
C GLY A 297 6.54 -7.89 -52.61
N PRO A 298 6.56 -6.56 -52.38
CA PRO A 298 5.68 -5.91 -51.42
C PRO A 298 4.41 -5.38 -52.10
N SER A 299 3.21 -5.71 -51.59
CA SER A 299 2.06 -4.79 -51.48
C SER A 299 0.76 -5.51 -51.10
N GLN A 300 0.06 -4.88 -50.15
CA GLN A 300 -1.39 -4.83 -49.95
C GLN A 300 -2.10 -6.10 -49.46
N SER A 301 -2.39 -6.05 -48.16
CA SER A 301 -3.33 -6.85 -47.39
C SER A 301 -4.70 -6.94 -48.07
N SER A 302 -5.02 -8.11 -48.59
CA SER A 302 -6.39 -8.57 -48.82
C SER A 302 -6.65 -9.73 -47.88
N PHE A 303 -7.67 -9.57 -47.04
CA PHE A 303 -8.19 -10.57 -46.11
C PHE A 303 -8.55 -11.85 -46.87
N GLN A 304 -7.82 -12.95 -46.63
CA GLN A 304 -8.29 -14.31 -46.90
C GLN A 304 -7.67 -15.24 -45.85
N GLY A 305 -8.56 -15.99 -45.20
CA GLY A 305 -8.35 -16.61 -43.89
C GLY A 305 -7.38 -17.78 -43.87
N ILE A 306 -6.56 -17.81 -42.81
CA ILE A 306 -5.86 -18.99 -42.31
C ILE A 306 -5.72 -18.87 -40.77
N GLN A 307 -6.02 -19.96 -40.06
CA GLN A 307 -5.72 -20.34 -38.65
C GLN A 307 -6.65 -19.92 -37.48
N PRO A 308 -7.71 -20.69 -37.17
CA PRO A 308 -8.48 -20.59 -35.90
C PRO A 308 -7.66 -20.96 -34.64
N ALA A 309 -6.66 -21.84 -34.74
CA ALA A 309 -5.80 -22.24 -33.61
C ALA A 309 -5.02 -21.05 -33.01
N SER A 310 -4.64 -20.07 -33.83
CA SER A 310 -3.91 -18.88 -33.37
C SER A 310 -4.76 -17.90 -32.55
N SER A 311 -6.09 -17.89 -32.73
CA SER A 311 -7.00 -17.00 -32.02
C SER A 311 -7.37 -17.55 -30.65
N ILE A 312 -7.63 -18.86 -30.56
CA ILE A 312 -7.95 -19.54 -29.30
C ILE A 312 -6.78 -19.45 -28.32
N MET A 313 -5.55 -19.69 -28.80
CA MET A 313 -4.34 -19.58 -27.97
C MET A 313 -4.11 -18.15 -27.46
N LYS A 314 -4.39 -17.13 -28.28
CA LYS A 314 -4.36 -15.73 -27.83
C LYS A 314 -5.41 -15.44 -26.77
N GLN A 315 -6.63 -15.97 -26.92
CA GLN A 315 -7.70 -15.79 -25.94
C GLN A 315 -7.32 -16.44 -24.60
N TRP A 316 -6.77 -17.65 -24.60
CA TRP A 316 -6.27 -18.30 -23.38
C TRP A 316 -5.12 -17.53 -22.73
N ARG A 317 -4.16 -17.04 -23.53
CA ARG A 317 -3.09 -16.17 -23.03
C ARG A 317 -3.66 -14.94 -22.32
N CYS A 318 -4.57 -14.22 -22.98
CA CYS A 318 -5.20 -13.04 -22.40
C CYS A 318 -5.96 -13.40 -21.12
N HIS A 319 -6.76 -14.46 -21.14
CA HIS A 319 -7.53 -14.92 -19.98
C HIS A 319 -6.63 -15.25 -18.79
N MET A 320 -5.55 -16.00 -19.00
CA MET A 320 -4.59 -16.36 -17.96
C MET A 320 -3.84 -15.17 -17.40
N HIS A 321 -3.40 -14.25 -18.26
CA HIS A 321 -2.73 -13.04 -17.81
C HIS A 321 -3.67 -12.15 -16.98
N GLN A 322 -4.93 -12.01 -17.39
CA GLN A 322 -5.94 -11.25 -16.66
C GLN A 322 -6.28 -11.90 -15.31
N PHE A 323 -6.41 -13.24 -15.30
CA PHE A 323 -6.64 -14.00 -14.07
C PHE A 323 -5.46 -13.84 -13.10
N PHE A 324 -4.22 -14.01 -13.58
CA PHE A 324 -3.01 -13.78 -12.80
C PHE A 324 -2.97 -12.36 -12.22
N CYS A 325 -3.14 -11.32 -13.04
CA CYS A 325 -3.13 -9.94 -12.56
C CYS A 325 -4.17 -9.74 -11.44
N ARG A 326 -5.37 -10.31 -11.57
CA ARG A 326 -6.43 -10.20 -10.56
C ARG A 326 -6.05 -10.86 -9.24
N ILE A 327 -5.51 -12.07 -9.27
CA ILE A 327 -5.07 -12.76 -8.04
C ILE A 327 -3.84 -12.07 -7.45
N TYR A 328 -2.91 -11.60 -8.28
CA TYR A 328 -1.70 -10.89 -7.85
C TYR A 328 -2.02 -9.60 -7.14
N VAL A 329 -2.94 -8.80 -7.70
CA VAL A 329 -3.40 -7.56 -7.07
C VAL A 329 -4.11 -7.86 -5.75
N ASN A 330 -4.97 -8.88 -5.68
CA ASN A 330 -5.61 -9.26 -4.40
C ASN A 330 -4.60 -9.61 -3.32
N MET A 331 -3.65 -10.49 -3.63
CA MET A 331 -2.58 -10.89 -2.71
C MET A 331 -1.74 -9.68 -2.26
N ARG A 332 -1.30 -8.85 -3.21
CA ARG A 332 -0.50 -7.66 -2.89
C ARG A 332 -1.28 -6.59 -2.13
N ILE A 333 -2.60 -6.48 -2.31
CA ILE A 333 -3.46 -5.61 -1.51
C ILE A 333 -3.50 -6.06 -0.04
N GLU A 334 -3.54 -7.37 0.24
CA GLU A 334 -3.49 -7.90 1.61
C GLU A 334 -2.15 -7.60 2.29
N GLU A 335 -1.06 -7.64 1.51
CA GLU A 335 0.31 -7.43 1.99
C GLU A 335 0.77 -5.97 1.92
N LEU A 336 -0.04 -5.07 1.33
CA LEU A 336 0.38 -3.71 0.96
C LEU A 336 0.93 -2.90 2.13
N PHE A 337 0.39 -3.08 3.33
CA PHE A 337 0.94 -2.43 4.52
C PHE A 337 2.38 -2.86 4.82
N SER A 338 2.67 -4.16 4.72
CA SER A 338 4.02 -4.70 4.93
C SER A 338 4.96 -4.26 3.81
N ILE A 339 4.48 -4.29 2.55
CA ILE A 339 5.21 -3.77 1.38
C ILE A 339 5.59 -2.30 1.62
N ILE A 340 4.66 -1.46 2.07
CA ILE A 340 4.93 -0.04 2.36
C ILE A 340 5.95 0.12 3.49
N ARG A 341 5.85 -0.67 4.54
CA ARG A 341 6.79 -0.62 5.67
C ARG A 341 8.22 -0.97 5.25
N ASP A 342 8.37 -1.94 4.36
CA ASP A 342 9.66 -2.48 3.92
C ASP A 342 10.24 -1.72 2.69
N PHE A 343 9.62 -0.60 2.29
CA PHE A 343 10.13 0.29 1.24
C PHE A 343 11.41 1.01 1.72
N PRO A 344 12.51 1.09 0.92
CA PRO A 344 12.60 0.95 -0.54
C PRO A 344 12.93 -0.45 -1.08
N GLU A 345 13.21 -1.44 -0.22
CA GLU A 345 13.58 -2.80 -0.66
C GLU A 345 12.43 -3.47 -1.43
N SER A 346 11.19 -3.14 -1.06
CA SER A 346 9.96 -3.61 -1.69
C SER A 346 9.56 -2.93 -3.02
N LYS A 347 10.44 -2.12 -3.63
CA LYS A 347 10.10 -1.31 -4.81
C LYS A 347 9.58 -2.15 -5.99
N ALA A 348 10.19 -3.31 -6.25
CA ALA A 348 9.80 -4.18 -7.36
C ALA A 348 8.34 -4.66 -7.22
N ALA A 349 7.90 -5.00 -6.01
CA ALA A 349 6.51 -5.38 -5.76
C ALA A 349 5.51 -4.25 -6.04
N ILE A 350 5.89 -2.99 -5.81
CA ILE A 350 5.05 -1.82 -6.11
C ILE A 350 4.95 -1.59 -7.62
N GLU A 351 6.05 -1.72 -8.35
CA GLU A 351 6.08 -1.61 -9.82
C GLU A 351 5.22 -2.70 -10.48
N ASP A 352 5.31 -3.94 -9.99
CA ASP A 352 4.43 -5.04 -10.43
C ASP A 352 2.96 -4.75 -10.11
N LEU A 353 2.67 -4.29 -8.89
CA LEU A 353 1.32 -3.95 -8.48
C LEU A 353 0.74 -2.84 -9.36
N LYS A 354 1.52 -1.81 -9.70
CA LYS A 354 1.12 -0.75 -10.63
C LYS A 354 0.71 -1.32 -11.99
N PHE A 355 1.58 -2.14 -12.57
CA PHE A 355 1.33 -2.78 -13.87
C PHE A 355 0.03 -3.62 -13.87
N CYS A 356 -0.21 -4.38 -12.81
CA CYS A 356 -1.41 -5.22 -12.69
C CYS A 356 -2.66 -4.41 -12.33
N LEU A 357 -2.55 -3.31 -11.57
CA LEU A 357 -3.69 -2.49 -11.15
C LEU A 357 -4.35 -1.78 -12.34
N GLU A 358 -3.55 -1.32 -13.30
CA GLU A 358 -4.02 -0.73 -14.58
C GLU A 358 -4.91 -1.69 -15.38
N ARG A 359 -4.81 -3.01 -15.14
CA ARG A 359 -5.49 -4.07 -15.90
C ARG A 359 -6.66 -4.70 -15.18
N THR A 360 -6.84 -4.44 -13.89
CA THR A 360 -7.77 -5.18 -13.01
C THR A 360 -8.93 -4.36 -12.46
N ASN A 361 -8.92 -3.03 -12.61
CA ASN A 361 -9.95 -2.12 -12.07
C ASN A 361 -10.16 -2.26 -10.53
N GLN A 362 -9.16 -2.71 -9.77
CA GLN A 362 -9.26 -2.99 -8.31
C GLN A 362 -8.80 -1.83 -7.41
N ARG A 363 -8.67 -0.62 -7.95
CA ARG A 363 -8.19 0.57 -7.22
C ARG A 363 -9.01 0.91 -5.97
N GLN A 364 -10.33 0.76 -6.02
CA GLN A 364 -11.21 0.98 -4.87
C GLN A 364 -11.01 -0.05 -3.75
N GLN A 365 -10.82 -1.33 -4.11
CA GLN A 365 -10.55 -2.39 -3.14
C GLN A 365 -9.22 -2.14 -2.41
N LEU A 366 -8.20 -1.68 -3.14
CA LEU A 366 -6.92 -1.28 -2.57
C LEU A 366 -7.09 -0.17 -1.53
N LEU A 367 -7.83 0.90 -1.87
CA LEU A 367 -8.08 2.03 -0.96
C LEU A 367 -8.77 1.61 0.34
N VAL A 368 -9.82 0.79 0.23
CA VAL A 368 -10.59 0.31 1.39
C VAL A 368 -9.71 -0.59 2.28
N SER A 369 -9.00 -1.55 1.68
CA SER A 369 -8.12 -2.46 2.42
C SER A 369 -6.99 -1.71 3.11
N LEU A 370 -6.29 -0.82 2.40
CA LEU A 370 -5.15 -0.07 2.94
C LEU A 370 -5.58 0.87 4.07
N LYS A 371 -6.72 1.55 3.93
CA LYS A 371 -7.27 2.38 5.00
C LYS A 371 -7.56 1.56 6.26
N SER A 372 -8.21 0.40 6.10
CA SER A 372 -8.47 -0.52 7.21
C SER A 372 -7.18 -1.05 7.84
N ALA A 373 -6.14 -1.28 7.05
CA ALA A 373 -4.84 -1.73 7.54
C ALA A 373 -4.14 -0.63 8.38
N PHE A 374 -4.16 0.63 7.94
CA PHE A 374 -3.63 1.73 8.73
C PHE A 374 -4.39 1.91 10.06
N GLU A 375 -5.72 1.91 10.03
CA GLU A 375 -6.54 2.07 11.23
C GLU A 375 -6.35 0.94 12.25
N SER A 376 -6.19 -0.30 11.80
CA SER A 376 -6.05 -1.47 12.68
C SER A 376 -4.63 -1.72 13.18
N ARG A 377 -3.60 -1.45 12.36
CA ARG A 377 -2.20 -1.85 12.66
C ARG A 377 -1.29 -0.69 13.07
N LEU A 378 -1.65 0.56 12.77
CA LEU A 378 -0.77 1.72 12.96
C LEU A 378 -1.41 2.80 13.85
N LEU A 379 -2.70 3.11 13.65
CA LEU A 379 -3.36 4.26 14.25
C LEU A 379 -4.01 3.94 15.60
N HIS A 380 -3.20 3.40 16.53
CA HIS A 380 -3.63 3.14 17.89
C HIS A 380 -2.65 3.70 18.93
N PRO A 381 -3.09 4.00 20.17
CA PRO A 381 -2.25 4.68 21.17
C PRO A 381 -0.96 3.96 21.55
N GLY A 382 -0.90 2.64 21.34
CA GLY A 382 0.28 1.83 21.64
C GLY A 382 1.47 1.99 20.69
N VAL A 383 1.33 2.70 19.55
CA VAL A 383 2.46 2.95 18.62
C VAL A 383 3.11 4.30 18.94
N HIS A 384 4.44 4.37 18.90
CA HIS A 384 5.17 5.63 19.08
C HIS A 384 4.96 6.57 17.88
N THR A 385 4.97 7.87 18.13
CA THR A 385 4.78 8.90 17.09
C THR A 385 5.82 8.80 15.99
N ALA A 386 7.08 8.51 16.37
CA ALA A 386 8.18 8.30 15.43
C ALA A 386 7.87 7.19 14.42
N ASP A 387 7.43 6.02 14.88
CA ASP A 387 7.13 4.88 14.00
C ASP A 387 5.98 5.20 13.01
N ILE A 388 4.96 5.95 13.48
CA ILE A 388 3.86 6.39 12.61
C ILE A 388 4.38 7.32 11.51
N LEU A 389 5.28 8.24 11.86
CA LEU A 389 5.91 9.14 10.89
C LEU A 389 6.79 8.38 9.90
N THR A 390 7.58 7.40 10.36
CA THR A 390 8.41 6.57 9.49
C THR A 390 7.56 5.81 8.47
N VAL A 391 6.50 5.13 8.92
CA VAL A 391 5.58 4.41 8.01
C VAL A 391 4.85 5.39 7.08
N TYR A 392 4.50 6.58 7.55
CA TYR A 392 3.88 7.61 6.69
C TYR A 392 4.84 8.13 5.61
N ILE A 393 6.12 8.33 5.94
CA ILE A 393 7.16 8.70 4.96
C ILE A 393 7.33 7.57 3.93
N SER A 394 7.44 6.32 4.36
CA SER A 394 7.51 5.18 3.44
C SER A 394 6.24 5.06 2.59
N ALA A 395 5.06 5.32 3.15
CA ALA A 395 3.80 5.37 2.40
C ALA A 395 3.80 6.46 1.33
N ILE A 396 4.33 7.65 1.63
CA ILE A 396 4.45 8.74 0.65
C ILE A 396 5.36 8.31 -0.51
N LYS A 397 6.50 7.69 -0.22
CA LYS A 397 7.45 7.22 -1.24
C LYS A 397 6.87 6.08 -2.07
N ALA A 398 6.29 5.06 -1.43
CA ALA A 398 5.70 3.89 -2.05
C ALA A 398 4.47 4.21 -2.91
N LEU A 399 3.50 4.97 -2.38
CA LEU A 399 2.25 5.27 -3.10
C LEU A 399 2.44 6.24 -4.26
N ARG A 400 3.52 7.05 -4.23
CA ARG A 400 3.94 7.88 -5.36
C ARG A 400 4.38 7.04 -6.56
N GLU A 401 5.14 5.99 -6.32
CA GLU A 401 5.57 5.07 -7.38
C GLU A 401 4.35 4.33 -7.97
N LEU A 402 3.43 3.90 -7.10
CA LEU A 402 2.19 3.22 -7.47
C LEU A 402 1.25 4.10 -8.31
N ASP A 403 1.01 5.34 -7.87
CA ASP A 403 0.05 6.27 -8.48
C ASP A 403 0.67 7.67 -8.62
N PRO A 404 1.21 8.00 -9.80
CA PRO A 404 1.81 9.31 -10.07
C PRO A 404 0.85 10.49 -9.86
N SER A 405 -0.48 10.26 -9.94
CA SER A 405 -1.49 11.29 -9.68
C SER A 405 -1.62 11.68 -8.20
N MET A 406 -1.00 10.91 -7.30
CA MET A 406 -1.03 11.07 -5.83
C MET A 406 -2.43 10.96 -5.20
N VAL A 407 -3.45 10.56 -5.96
CA VAL A 407 -4.82 10.47 -5.47
C VAL A 407 -4.96 9.31 -4.48
N ILE A 408 -4.34 8.16 -4.75
CA ILE A 408 -4.33 7.03 -3.79
C ILE A 408 -3.72 7.46 -2.46
N LEU A 409 -2.59 8.15 -2.50
CA LEU A 409 -1.89 8.68 -1.33
C LEU A 409 -2.78 9.65 -0.55
N GLN A 410 -3.44 10.60 -1.24
CA GLN A 410 -4.29 11.59 -0.59
C GLN A 410 -5.44 10.93 0.18
N VAL A 411 -6.12 9.97 -0.44
CA VAL A 411 -7.29 9.28 0.14
C VAL A 411 -6.89 8.29 1.22
N ALA A 412 -5.90 7.42 0.96
CA ALA A 412 -5.49 6.36 1.88
C ALA A 412 -4.82 6.92 3.15
N CYS A 413 -4.06 8.01 3.05
CA CYS A 413 -3.36 8.61 4.19
C CYS A 413 -4.18 9.67 4.94
N GLN A 414 -5.40 9.99 4.52
CA GLN A 414 -6.30 10.87 5.27
C GLN A 414 -6.44 10.52 6.78
N PRO A 415 -6.68 9.25 7.17
CA PRO A 415 -6.76 8.88 8.59
C PRO A 415 -5.44 9.09 9.34
N ILE A 416 -4.29 8.85 8.69
CA ILE A 416 -2.96 9.09 9.28
C ILE A 416 -2.81 10.56 9.62
N ARG A 417 -3.10 11.46 8.66
CA ARG A 417 -3.04 12.92 8.88
C ARG A 417 -3.96 13.37 10.01
N LYS A 418 -5.18 12.84 10.05
CA LYS A 418 -6.14 13.15 11.12
C LYS A 418 -5.62 12.69 12.48
N TYR A 419 -5.02 11.51 12.56
CA TYR A 419 -4.49 10.96 13.80
C TYR A 419 -3.25 11.72 14.29
N LEU A 420 -2.30 12.04 13.40
CA LEU A 420 -1.11 12.82 13.74
C LEU A 420 -1.45 14.20 14.32
N ARG A 421 -2.48 14.89 13.81
CA ARG A 421 -2.97 16.16 14.39
C ARG A 421 -3.46 16.04 15.84
N THR A 422 -3.86 14.85 16.28
CA THR A 422 -4.35 14.64 17.65
C THR A 422 -3.24 14.42 18.65
N ARG A 423 -2.01 14.13 18.18
CA ARG A 423 -0.83 13.92 19.02
C ARG A 423 -0.04 15.22 19.14
N ASP A 424 0.16 15.65 20.36
CA ASP A 424 0.85 16.89 20.76
C ASP A 424 2.36 16.86 20.46
N ASP A 425 2.99 15.70 20.55
CA ASP A 425 4.43 15.51 20.34
C ASP A 425 4.86 15.44 18.85
N THR A 426 3.91 15.38 17.92
CA THR A 426 4.19 15.14 16.50
C THR A 426 5.09 16.19 15.87
N VAL A 427 4.83 17.49 16.10
CA VAL A 427 5.62 18.57 15.47
C VAL A 427 7.07 18.49 15.96
N ARG A 428 7.27 18.28 17.27
CA ARG A 428 8.59 18.12 17.88
C ARG A 428 9.36 16.95 17.28
N GLN A 429 8.69 15.82 17.06
CA GLN A 429 9.28 14.63 16.42
C GLN A 429 9.67 14.89 14.96
N ILE A 430 8.85 15.62 14.20
CA ILE A 430 9.19 16.01 12.81
C ILE A 430 10.42 16.92 12.79
N VAL A 431 10.47 17.93 13.68
CA VAL A 431 11.61 18.85 13.79
C VAL A 431 12.89 18.12 14.23
N ALA A 432 12.79 17.18 15.18
CA ALA A 432 13.89 16.32 15.58
C ALA A 432 14.40 15.45 14.41
N GLY A 433 13.49 14.93 13.58
CA GLY A 433 13.83 14.19 12.36
C GLY A 433 14.53 15.05 11.30
N LEU A 434 14.06 16.29 11.06
CA LEU A 434 14.68 17.24 10.12
C LEU A 434 16.09 17.64 10.53
N THR A 435 16.34 17.76 11.84
CA THR A 435 17.64 18.15 12.38
C THR A 435 18.62 16.98 12.54
N GLY A 436 18.15 15.74 12.31
CA GLY A 436 18.95 14.51 12.39
C GLY A 436 19.23 14.02 13.81
N ASP A 437 18.42 14.43 14.80
CA ASP A 437 18.58 14.01 16.20
C ASP A 437 17.92 12.67 16.50
N ALA A 438 16.87 12.32 15.76
CA ALA A 438 16.19 11.05 15.90
C ALA A 438 16.69 10.07 14.82
N GLU A 439 17.37 9.00 15.23
CA GLU A 439 17.77 7.90 14.32
C GLU A 439 16.56 7.31 13.58
N SER A 440 15.38 7.34 14.21
CA SER A 440 14.12 6.82 13.66
C SER A 440 13.56 7.59 12.46
N CYS A 441 14.04 8.81 12.18
CA CYS A 441 13.55 9.68 11.10
C CYS A 441 14.69 10.25 10.23
N ALA A 442 15.83 9.55 10.13
CA ALA A 442 16.99 9.96 9.34
C ALA A 442 16.66 10.23 7.85
N ASP A 443 15.67 9.51 7.31
CA ASP A 443 15.13 9.71 5.97
C ASP A 443 14.72 11.16 5.71
N LEU A 444 14.16 11.85 6.71
CA LEU A 444 13.67 13.21 6.55
C LEU A 444 14.80 14.23 6.45
N ALA A 445 15.89 14.03 7.20
CA ALA A 445 17.11 14.83 7.05
C ALA A 445 17.74 14.63 5.65
N SER A 446 17.68 13.41 5.11
CA SER A 446 18.13 13.12 3.75
C SER A 446 17.28 13.86 2.70
N GLU A 447 15.95 13.88 2.85
CA GLU A 447 15.03 14.61 1.97
C GLU A 447 15.24 16.13 2.03
N LEU A 448 15.55 16.65 3.22
CA LEU A 448 15.91 18.05 3.40
C LEU A 448 17.23 18.37 2.68
N SER A 449 18.23 17.48 2.75
CA SER A 449 19.54 17.65 2.11
C SER A 449 19.52 17.59 0.58
N ARG A 450 18.48 16.99 -0.03
CA ARG A 450 18.33 16.91 -1.50
C ARG A 450 18.16 18.29 -2.15
N GLY A 451 17.78 19.32 -1.40
CA GLY A 451 17.98 20.71 -1.81
C GLY A 451 17.17 21.19 -3.03
N ASP A 452 16.11 20.47 -3.45
CA ASP A 452 15.22 21.00 -4.50
C ASP A 452 14.62 22.34 -4.04
N PRO A 453 14.77 23.43 -4.83
CA PRO A 453 14.41 24.79 -4.45
C PRO A 453 12.90 25.04 -4.58
N VAL A 454 12.09 24.06 -4.19
CA VAL A 454 10.65 24.26 -4.02
C VAL A 454 10.48 24.98 -2.70
N THR A 455 10.53 26.31 -2.75
CA THR A 455 10.10 27.10 -1.61
C THR A 455 8.63 26.81 -1.39
N LEU A 456 8.23 26.55 -0.14
CA LEU A 456 6.82 26.36 0.20
C LEU A 456 5.97 27.61 -0.14
N GLU A 457 6.60 28.73 -0.48
CA GLU A 457 5.98 30.01 -0.87
C GLU A 457 5.63 30.06 -2.38
N MET A 458 6.42 29.41 -3.25
CA MET A 458 6.14 29.35 -4.70
C MET A 458 4.92 28.50 -5.06
N GLN A 459 4.36 27.74 -4.11
CA GLN A 459 3.10 26.98 -4.31
C GLN A 459 1.84 27.87 -4.30
N ASP A 460 1.95 29.12 -3.83
CA ASP A 460 0.85 30.10 -3.84
C ASP A 460 0.94 31.11 -5.01
N SER A 461 2.02 31.09 -5.79
CA SER A 461 2.08 31.84 -7.05
C SER A 461 1.53 30.99 -8.18
N ASP A 462 0.40 31.42 -8.76
CA ASP A 462 -0.26 30.84 -9.95
C ASP A 462 0.60 30.91 -11.25
N ASP A 463 1.92 31.05 -11.14
CA ASP A 463 2.83 31.07 -12.31
C ASP A 463 3.09 29.63 -12.76
N ASP A 464 2.07 29.05 -13.39
CA ASP A 464 2.10 27.74 -14.04
C ASP A 464 3.16 27.74 -15.14
N GLY A 465 4.38 27.35 -14.77
CA GLY A 465 5.44 26.94 -15.70
C GLY A 465 5.26 25.52 -16.23
N ASN A 466 4.05 24.94 -16.13
CA ASN A 466 3.77 23.60 -16.63
C ASN A 466 3.28 23.69 -18.07
N ASP A 467 3.94 22.98 -18.99
CA ASP A 467 3.52 22.93 -20.38
C ASP A 467 2.07 22.41 -20.46
N PRO A 468 1.18 22.99 -21.29
CA PRO A 468 -0.21 22.56 -21.42
C PRO A 468 -0.37 21.07 -21.78
N GLU A 469 0.69 20.46 -22.31
CA GLU A 469 0.75 19.04 -22.69
C GLU A 469 0.93 18.10 -21.49
N ASP A 470 1.44 18.57 -20.36
CA ASP A 470 1.66 17.78 -19.13
C ASP A 470 0.40 17.70 -18.23
N TRP A 471 -0.64 18.47 -18.56
CA TRP A 471 -1.88 18.46 -17.81
C TRP A 471 -2.73 17.23 -18.13
N THR A 472 -3.03 16.43 -17.10
CA THR A 472 -3.97 15.31 -17.20
C THR A 472 -5.12 15.49 -16.22
N PRO A 473 -6.35 15.13 -16.60
CA PRO A 473 -7.51 15.27 -15.71
C PRO A 473 -7.40 14.30 -14.53
N ASP A 474 -7.95 14.71 -13.39
CA ASP A 474 -7.98 13.88 -12.19
C ASP A 474 -8.81 12.59 -12.42
N PRO A 475 -8.38 11.46 -11.85
CA PRO A 475 -9.15 10.21 -11.91
C PRO A 475 -10.46 10.32 -11.12
N THR A 476 -11.41 9.44 -11.43
CA THR A 476 -12.80 9.51 -10.91
C THR A 476 -12.93 9.35 -9.39
N ASP A 477 -11.91 8.81 -8.74
CA ASP A 477 -11.83 8.61 -7.29
C ASP A 477 -11.17 9.79 -6.55
N ALA A 478 -10.73 10.82 -7.27
CA ALA A 478 -10.25 12.04 -6.67
C ALA A 478 -11.37 12.71 -5.87
N VAL A 479 -11.09 12.99 -4.60
CA VAL A 479 -12.02 13.74 -3.74
C VAL A 479 -12.10 15.17 -4.26
N HIS A 480 -13.31 15.70 -4.37
CA HIS A 480 -13.56 17.13 -4.64
C HIS A 480 -13.17 17.96 -3.42
N ASP A 481 -11.87 18.09 -3.16
CA ASP A 481 -11.34 19.03 -2.19
C ASP A 481 -10.99 20.34 -2.88
N LYS A 482 -10.96 21.44 -2.12
CA LYS A 482 -10.66 22.79 -2.66
C LYS A 482 -9.22 22.94 -3.16
N MET A 483 -8.34 21.98 -2.87
CA MET A 483 -7.03 21.86 -3.50
C MET A 483 -7.16 21.14 -4.85
N GLY A 484 -7.11 21.90 -5.94
CA GLY A 484 -7.03 21.34 -7.30
C GLY A 484 -5.74 20.53 -7.54
N SER A 485 -5.71 19.80 -8.65
CA SER A 485 -4.60 18.91 -9.07
C SER A 485 -3.20 19.58 -8.96
N ASN A 486 -3.07 20.86 -9.33
CA ASN A 486 -1.80 21.61 -9.30
C ASN A 486 -1.24 21.88 -7.90
N ARG A 487 -2.01 21.69 -6.81
CA ARG A 487 -1.54 21.88 -5.43
C ARG A 487 -1.05 20.59 -4.76
N ARG A 488 -1.05 19.44 -5.45
CA ARG A 488 -0.52 18.18 -4.89
C ARG A 488 1.01 18.22 -4.88
N SER A 489 1.58 18.79 -3.81
CA SER A 489 3.02 18.80 -3.61
C SER A 489 3.59 17.38 -3.62
N SER A 490 4.62 17.16 -4.44
CA SER A 490 5.38 15.90 -4.45
C SER A 490 6.47 15.88 -3.37
N ASP A 491 6.66 16.94 -2.60
CA ASP A 491 7.70 16.98 -1.57
C ASP A 491 7.18 16.45 -0.23
N ILE A 492 7.92 15.52 0.39
CA ILE A 492 7.54 14.86 1.65
C ILE A 492 7.40 15.89 2.79
N ILE A 493 8.30 16.87 2.84
CA ILE A 493 8.30 17.92 3.86
C ILE A 493 7.05 18.79 3.69
N SER A 494 6.75 19.20 2.45
CA SER A 494 5.51 19.91 2.12
C SER A 494 4.25 19.15 2.55
N LEU A 495 4.19 17.84 2.29
CA LEU A 495 3.10 16.95 2.72
C LEU A 495 2.97 16.86 4.25
N LEU A 496 4.08 16.83 5.00
CA LEU A 496 4.08 16.83 6.47
C LEU A 496 3.63 18.18 7.04
N VAL A 497 4.11 19.29 6.47
CA VAL A 497 3.74 20.65 6.91
C VAL A 497 2.26 20.93 6.60
N SER A 498 1.76 20.46 5.46
CA SER A 498 0.35 20.60 5.07
C SER A 498 -0.64 19.94 6.05
N ILE A 499 -0.16 19.00 6.89
CA ILE A 499 -0.99 18.43 7.96
C ILE A 499 -1.45 19.55 8.89
N TYR A 500 -0.63 20.56 9.20
CA TYR A 500 -1.02 21.58 10.18
C TYR A 500 -1.54 22.87 9.55
N GLY A 501 -1.38 23.04 8.24
CA GLY A 501 -1.90 24.18 7.48
C GLY A 501 -1.06 25.45 7.59
N SER A 502 -0.35 25.68 8.70
CA SER A 502 0.63 26.76 8.85
C SER A 502 2.04 26.22 9.05
N LYS A 503 3.01 26.92 8.45
CA LYS A 503 4.45 26.68 8.59
C LYS A 503 4.97 27.17 9.94
N ASP A 504 4.31 28.18 10.53
CA ASP A 504 4.76 28.87 11.74
C ASP A 504 4.89 27.92 12.93
N ILE A 505 4.01 26.91 13.01
CA ILE A 505 4.04 25.91 14.09
C ILE A 505 5.36 25.13 14.08
N PHE A 506 5.90 24.82 12.90
CA PHE A 506 7.18 24.14 12.76
C PHE A 506 8.35 25.07 13.07
N ILE A 507 8.25 26.34 12.69
CA ILE A 507 9.28 27.35 12.92
C ILE A 507 9.40 27.68 14.40
N ASP A 508 8.27 27.89 15.08
CA ASP A 508 8.20 28.12 16.52
C ASP A 508 8.76 26.93 17.30
N GLU A 509 8.40 25.71 16.91
CA GLU A 509 8.95 24.50 17.55
C GLU A 509 10.45 24.34 17.29
N TYR A 510 10.92 24.57 16.06
CA TYR A 510 12.35 24.55 15.76
C TYR A 510 13.11 25.61 16.57
N ARG A 511 12.55 26.82 16.72
CA ARG A 511 13.12 27.87 17.57
C ARG A 511 13.22 27.43 19.03
N ALA A 512 12.19 26.79 19.58
CA ALA A 512 12.20 26.27 20.94
C ALA A 512 13.26 25.16 21.12
N VAL A 513 13.31 24.19 20.21
CA VAL A 513 14.31 23.10 20.22
C VAL A 513 15.74 23.66 20.07
N LEU A 514 15.94 24.61 19.18
CA LEU A 514 17.23 25.27 18.99
C LEU A 514 17.65 26.03 20.25
N ALA A 515 16.72 26.75 20.90
CA ALA A 515 17.00 27.46 22.14
C ALA A 515 17.44 26.50 23.25
N ASP A 516 16.70 25.41 23.45
CA ASP A 516 17.03 24.39 24.44
C ASP A 516 18.43 23.80 24.16
N ARG A 517 18.74 23.42 22.92
CA ARG A 517 20.08 22.89 22.57
C ARG A 517 21.21 23.87 22.85
N LEU A 518 21.04 25.13 22.46
CA LEU A 518 22.07 26.16 22.63
C LEU A 518 22.32 26.49 24.11
N LEU A 519 21.30 26.40 24.96
CA LEU A 519 21.41 26.66 26.41
C LEU A 519 22.03 25.49 27.18
N HIS A 520 21.76 24.24 26.79
CA HIS A 520 22.26 23.07 27.51
C HIS A 520 23.76 22.78 27.28
N GLN A 521 24.36 23.25 26.16
CA GLN A 521 25.73 22.87 25.79
C GLN A 521 26.67 24.06 25.62
N LEU A 522 27.37 24.42 26.72
CA LEU A 522 28.33 25.54 26.78
C LEU A 522 29.51 25.44 25.78
N ASN A 523 29.88 24.22 25.36
CA ASN A 523 31.00 23.95 24.43
C ASN A 523 30.55 23.47 23.04
N TYR A 524 29.30 23.73 22.65
CA TYR A 524 28.70 23.15 21.43
C TYR A 524 29.35 23.65 20.12
N SER A 525 29.48 22.76 19.14
CA SER A 525 29.81 23.15 17.77
C SER A 525 28.54 23.65 17.06
N THR A 526 28.44 24.98 16.86
CA THR A 526 27.31 25.59 16.15
C THR A 526 27.27 25.26 14.65
N ALA A 527 28.30 24.63 14.10
CA ALA A 527 28.40 24.31 12.68
C ALA A 527 27.24 23.44 12.17
N ARG A 528 26.79 22.48 13.00
CA ARG A 528 25.65 21.61 12.66
C ARG A 528 24.36 22.43 12.55
N GLU A 529 24.09 23.30 13.50
CA GLU A 529 22.86 24.10 13.50
C GLU A 529 22.86 25.18 12.42
N ILE A 530 24.02 25.76 12.10
CA ILE A 530 24.16 26.68 10.96
C ILE A 530 23.74 25.96 9.67
N ARG A 531 24.22 24.73 9.45
CA ARG A 531 23.83 23.92 8.29
C ARG A 531 22.33 23.61 8.27
N ASN A 532 21.74 23.25 9.42
CA ASN A 532 20.31 22.99 9.53
C ASN A 532 19.48 24.23 9.17
N VAL A 533 19.86 25.41 9.68
CA VAL A 533 19.20 26.68 9.35
C VAL A 533 19.32 27.00 7.86
N GLU A 534 20.49 26.81 7.24
CA GLU A 534 20.68 27.02 5.80
C GLU A 534 19.77 26.12 4.94
N LEU A 535 19.63 24.84 5.31
CA LEU A 535 18.73 23.92 4.62
C LEU A 535 17.25 24.30 4.82
N LEU A 536 16.87 24.70 6.04
CA LEU A 536 15.50 25.15 6.32
C LEU A 536 15.17 26.46 5.61
N LYS A 537 16.13 27.37 5.43
CA LYS A 537 15.97 28.58 4.60
C LYS A 537 15.57 28.26 3.16
N LEU A 538 16.12 27.19 2.58
CA LEU A 538 15.77 26.78 1.20
C LEU A 538 14.30 26.31 1.07
N ARG A 539 13.72 25.74 2.14
CA ARG A 539 12.34 25.21 2.12
C ARG A 539 11.30 26.20 2.64
N PHE A 540 11.58 26.85 3.76
CA PHE A 540 10.64 27.74 4.47
C PHE A 540 10.81 29.22 4.13
N GLY A 541 11.88 29.60 3.42
CA GLY A 541 12.19 30.99 3.10
C GLY A 541 13.09 31.67 4.13
N GLU A 542 13.77 32.73 3.71
CA GLU A 542 14.77 33.43 4.52
C GLU A 542 14.16 34.25 5.66
N SER A 543 13.02 34.90 5.41
CA SER A 543 12.29 35.73 6.38
C SER A 543 11.91 34.96 7.65
N HIS A 544 11.40 33.74 7.47
CA HIS A 544 10.94 32.86 8.54
C HIS A 544 12.08 32.34 9.43
N MET A 545 13.29 32.20 8.90
CA MET A 545 14.46 31.65 9.61
C MET A 545 15.32 32.72 10.30
N ASN A 546 15.02 34.00 10.10
CA ASN A 546 15.81 35.11 10.64
C ASN A 546 15.98 35.04 12.16
N PHE A 547 14.93 34.66 12.91
CA PHE A 547 15.01 34.48 14.36
C PHE A 547 16.07 33.45 14.77
N CYS A 548 16.08 32.28 14.13
CA CYS A 548 17.03 31.21 14.42
C CYS A 548 18.47 31.60 14.04
N GLU A 549 18.65 32.36 12.95
CA GLU A 549 19.94 32.88 12.54
C GLU A 549 20.53 33.88 13.54
N VAL A 550 19.69 34.80 14.04
CA VAL A 550 20.11 35.75 15.09
C VAL A 550 20.50 35.01 16.37
N MET A 551 19.77 33.96 16.77
CA MET A 551 20.14 33.12 17.93
C MET A 551 21.53 32.49 17.78
N LEU A 552 21.87 31.97 16.60
CA LEU A 552 23.20 31.41 16.32
C LEU A 552 24.30 32.49 16.31
N LYS A 553 23.98 33.68 15.80
CA LYS A 553 24.88 34.83 15.85
C LYS A 553 25.14 35.29 17.28
N ASP A 554 24.12 35.33 18.13
CA ASP A 554 24.25 35.64 19.55
C ASP A 554 25.23 34.69 20.25
N MET A 555 25.22 33.40 19.90
CA MET A 555 26.20 32.43 20.42
C MET A 555 27.63 32.74 20.01
N ALA A 556 27.85 33.09 18.75
CA ALA A 556 29.17 33.46 18.26
C ALA A 556 29.66 34.76 18.91
N ASP A 557 28.79 35.76 19.04
CA ASP A 557 29.12 37.05 19.66
C ASP A 557 29.33 36.92 21.17
N SER A 558 28.54 36.08 21.86
CA SER A 558 28.74 35.76 23.28
C SER A 558 30.10 35.12 23.54
N ARG A 559 30.57 34.21 22.67
CA ARG A 559 31.93 33.64 22.79
C ARG A 559 33.01 34.71 22.66
N ARG A 560 32.88 35.60 21.66
CA ARG A 560 33.83 36.71 21.46
C ARG A 560 33.89 37.63 22.67
N ILE A 561 32.73 37.96 23.24
CA ILE A 561 32.64 38.83 24.42
C ILE A 561 33.25 38.13 25.64
N ASN A 562 32.93 36.86 25.88
CA ASN A 562 33.55 36.07 26.95
C ASN A 562 35.07 36.00 26.82
N SER A 563 35.60 35.76 25.61
CA SER A 563 37.05 35.74 25.38
C SER A 563 37.70 37.08 25.72
N HIS A 564 37.09 38.20 25.33
CA HIS A 564 37.60 39.54 25.63
C HIS A 564 37.55 39.85 27.14
N ILE A 565 36.45 39.51 27.82
CA ILE A 565 36.33 39.76 29.27
C ILE A 565 37.33 38.89 30.04
N ARG A 566 37.48 37.62 29.67
CA ARG A 566 38.49 36.71 30.27
C ARG A 566 39.92 37.18 30.01
N GLU A 567 40.21 37.71 28.82
CA GLU A 567 41.53 38.28 28.51
C GLU A 567 41.81 39.49 29.41
N GLU A 568 40.87 40.41 29.59
CA GLU A 568 41.03 41.54 30.51
C GLU A 568 41.17 41.09 31.97
N GLU A 569 40.39 40.10 32.43
CA GLU A 569 40.50 39.52 33.77
C GLU A 569 41.87 38.86 34.01
N SER A 570 42.40 38.15 33.00
CA SER A 570 43.73 37.52 33.10
C SER A 570 44.90 38.51 33.21
N ARG A 571 44.66 39.78 32.84
CA ARG A 571 45.65 40.86 32.93
C ARG A 571 45.66 41.57 34.29
N LEU A 572 44.67 41.29 35.15
CA LEU A 572 44.61 41.80 36.51
C LEU A 572 45.58 41.04 37.42
N SER A 573 46.08 41.72 38.46
CA SER A 573 47.00 41.12 39.44
C SER A 573 46.28 40.01 40.23
N GLU A 574 46.99 38.99 40.73
CA GLU A 574 46.38 37.85 41.48
C GLU A 574 45.55 38.30 42.70
N GLU A 575 45.83 39.47 43.28
CA GLU A 575 45.06 40.07 44.39
C GLU A 575 43.73 40.71 43.97
N GLU A 576 43.57 41.06 42.68
CA GLU A 576 42.35 41.66 42.08
C GLU A 576 41.48 40.62 41.35
N GLN A 577 41.97 39.38 41.20
CA GLN A 577 41.24 38.32 40.52
C GLN A 577 40.10 37.80 41.40
N LEU A 578 38.93 37.65 40.79
CA LEU A 578 37.75 37.10 41.47
C LEU A 578 37.98 35.62 41.81
N PRO A 579 37.46 35.14 42.96
CA PRO A 579 37.59 33.75 43.37
C PRO A 579 36.80 32.77 42.48
N LEU A 580 35.86 33.27 41.67
CA LEU A 580 35.02 32.46 40.78
C LEU A 580 35.21 32.89 39.33
N SER A 581 35.57 31.94 38.47
CA SER A 581 35.59 32.15 37.02
C SER A 581 34.16 32.08 36.46
N LEU A 582 33.60 33.23 36.08
CA LEU A 582 32.26 33.31 35.50
C LEU A 582 32.32 33.32 33.97
N SER A 583 31.38 32.62 33.33
CA SER A 583 31.15 32.69 31.89
C SER A 583 29.68 32.94 31.66
N ALA A 584 29.33 33.95 30.85
CA ALA A 584 27.94 34.29 30.59
C ALA A 584 27.56 33.99 29.14
N ILE A 585 26.40 33.38 28.94
CA ILE A 585 25.77 33.31 27.61
C ILE A 585 24.96 34.60 27.42
N ILE A 586 25.31 35.40 26.42
CA ILE A 586 24.69 36.71 26.15
C ILE A 586 23.71 36.55 24.99
N LEU A 587 22.43 36.84 25.25
CA LEU A 587 21.31 36.60 24.34
C LEU A 587 20.55 37.88 24.03
N SER A 588 19.97 37.96 22.83
CA SER A 588 18.97 38.99 22.50
C SER A 588 17.58 38.57 23.01
N SER A 589 16.90 39.43 23.76
CA SER A 589 15.60 39.09 24.35
C SER A 589 14.48 38.93 23.32
N GLU A 590 14.52 39.68 22.22
CA GLU A 590 13.44 39.71 21.22
C GLU A 590 13.46 38.48 20.29
N PHE A 591 14.64 37.92 20.02
CA PHE A 591 14.79 36.84 19.03
C PHE A 591 14.76 35.44 19.64
N TRP A 592 14.89 35.32 20.95
CA TRP A 592 14.78 34.06 21.68
C TRP A 592 13.33 33.78 22.11
N PRO A 593 12.91 32.51 22.16
CA PRO A 593 11.58 32.18 22.66
C PRO A 593 11.44 32.66 24.11
N THR A 594 10.20 32.79 24.59
CA THR A 594 9.95 33.20 25.98
C THR A 594 10.59 32.19 26.92
N LEU A 595 11.66 32.65 27.60
CA LEU A 595 12.38 31.90 28.61
C LEU A 595 11.61 31.97 29.93
N LYS A 596 11.62 30.88 30.69
CA LYS A 596 10.96 30.85 32.01
C LYS A 596 11.52 31.96 32.92
N GLU A 597 10.70 32.42 33.85
CA GLU A 597 11.12 33.38 34.87
C GLU A 597 10.98 32.76 36.25
N GLU A 598 12.10 32.35 36.83
CA GLU A 598 12.16 31.91 38.23
C GLU A 598 12.96 32.90 39.06
N LYS A 599 12.39 33.31 40.19
CA LYS A 599 13.08 34.10 41.20
C LYS A 599 13.94 33.16 42.02
N LEU A 600 15.24 33.40 42.03
CA LEU A 600 16.22 32.65 42.79
C LEU A 600 17.16 33.65 43.48
N GLU A 601 17.24 33.57 44.80
CA GLU A 601 18.27 34.27 45.57
C GLU A 601 19.57 33.48 45.49
N LEU A 602 20.61 34.09 44.90
CA LEU A 602 21.91 33.46 44.72
C LEU A 602 22.87 33.78 45.88
N PRO A 603 23.87 32.92 46.14
CA PRO A 603 24.92 33.20 47.10
C PRO A 603 25.70 34.49 46.77
N ALA A 604 26.11 35.23 47.81
CA ALA A 604 26.77 36.54 47.67
C ALA A 604 28.03 36.51 46.79
N VAL A 605 28.80 35.42 46.83
CA VAL A 605 30.01 35.26 46.01
C VAL A 605 29.68 35.23 44.51
N VAL A 606 28.57 34.58 44.15
CA VAL A 606 28.09 34.52 42.75
C VAL A 606 27.55 35.88 42.32
N CYS A 607 26.81 36.58 43.19
CA CYS A 607 26.33 37.94 42.92
C CYS A 607 27.48 38.91 42.63
N GLN A 608 28.56 38.87 43.41
CA GLN A 608 29.75 39.71 43.19
C GLN A 608 30.41 39.42 41.84
N ALA A 609 30.54 38.14 41.47
CA ALA A 609 31.08 37.77 40.16
C ALA A 609 30.19 38.26 39.00
N MET A 610 28.86 38.18 39.15
CA MET A 610 27.89 38.67 38.16
C MET A 610 27.90 40.20 38.02
N GLU A 611 28.04 40.93 39.12
CA GLU A 611 28.18 42.39 39.13
C GLU A 611 29.49 42.83 38.44
N ALA A 612 30.61 42.17 38.77
CA ALA A 612 31.90 42.45 38.14
C ALA A 612 31.87 42.18 36.62
N TYR A 613 31.26 41.07 36.21
CA TYR A 613 31.08 40.75 34.79
C TYR A 613 30.18 41.79 34.10
N THR A 614 29.12 42.25 34.77
CA THR A 614 28.22 43.30 34.25
C THR A 614 28.96 44.61 34.03
N HIS A 615 29.84 45.00 34.96
CA HIS A 615 30.67 46.19 34.82
C HIS A 615 31.67 46.08 33.66
N SER A 616 32.33 44.92 33.52
CA SER A 616 33.22 44.64 32.38
C SER A 616 32.45 44.67 31.05
N TYR A 617 31.21 44.18 31.02
CA TYR A 617 30.35 44.24 29.85
C TYR A 617 29.94 45.67 29.48
N GLU A 618 29.54 46.49 30.45
CA GLU A 618 29.17 47.91 30.23
C GLU A 618 30.34 48.73 29.68
N LYS A 619 31.57 48.44 30.13
CA LYS A 619 32.81 49.04 29.59
C LYS A 619 33.03 48.66 28.12
N LEU A 620 32.73 47.41 27.75
CA LEU A 620 32.89 46.89 26.39
C LEU A 620 31.76 47.36 25.45
N LYS A 621 30.52 47.41 25.94
CA LYS A 621 29.31 47.75 25.18
C LYS A 621 28.57 48.89 25.87
N ALA A 622 28.93 50.12 25.49
CA ALA A 622 28.31 51.32 26.03
C ALA A 622 26.78 51.32 25.86
N MET A 623 26.08 51.84 26.87
CA MET A 623 24.62 52.00 26.92
C MET A 623 23.82 50.68 26.89
N ARG A 624 24.41 49.58 27.34
CA ARG A 624 23.73 48.28 27.51
C ARG A 624 24.05 47.71 28.89
N THR A 625 23.05 47.18 29.57
CA THR A 625 23.19 46.51 30.86
C THR A 625 22.65 45.07 30.76
N LEU A 626 23.12 44.18 31.64
CA LEU A 626 22.74 42.77 31.61
C LEU A 626 21.55 42.51 32.54
N SER A 627 20.58 41.75 32.03
CA SER A 627 19.50 41.16 32.83
C SER A 627 19.77 39.66 32.96
N TRP A 628 20.03 39.21 34.18
CA TRP A 628 20.45 37.84 34.42
C TRP A 628 19.24 36.90 34.55
N LYS A 629 19.39 35.67 34.03
CA LYS A 629 18.43 34.56 34.20
C LYS A 629 19.12 33.39 34.91
N PRO A 630 19.29 33.45 36.25
CA PRO A 630 20.13 32.51 36.99
C PRO A 630 19.69 31.05 36.88
N HIS A 631 18.39 30.78 36.84
CA HIS A 631 17.85 29.41 36.87
C HIS A 631 18.23 28.58 35.63
N LEU A 632 18.58 29.22 34.49
CA LEU A 632 19.00 28.56 33.25
C LEU A 632 20.51 28.28 33.18
N GLY A 633 21.27 28.68 34.19
CA GLY A 633 22.71 28.49 34.21
C GLY A 633 23.13 27.04 34.43
N SER A 634 24.44 26.81 34.39
CA SER A 634 25.07 25.56 34.81
C SER A 634 26.31 25.89 35.64
N VAL A 635 26.49 25.21 36.75
CA VAL A 635 27.59 25.42 37.70
C VAL A 635 28.35 24.11 37.88
N THR A 636 29.66 24.16 37.71
CA THR A 636 30.56 23.06 38.06
C THR A 636 31.09 23.30 39.46
N LEU A 637 30.87 22.35 40.37
CA LEU A 637 31.31 22.46 41.76
C LEU A 637 32.04 21.20 42.21
N ASP A 638 32.92 21.38 43.20
CA ASP A 638 33.61 20.31 43.91
C ASP A 638 33.06 20.30 45.36
N VAL A 639 32.48 19.18 45.79
CA VAL A 639 32.00 19.03 47.18
C VAL A 639 33.00 18.19 47.96
N GLU A 640 33.68 18.81 48.91
CA GLU A 640 34.57 18.13 49.85
C GLU A 640 33.77 17.76 51.12
N LEU A 641 33.62 16.45 51.35
CA LEU A 641 33.05 15.88 52.58
C LEU A 641 34.16 15.20 53.38
N GLU A 642 33.92 14.86 54.65
CA GLU A 642 34.92 14.21 55.51
C GLU A 642 35.51 12.91 54.91
N ASP A 643 34.71 12.11 54.19
CA ASP A 643 35.11 10.81 53.66
C ASP A 643 35.46 10.79 52.16
N ARG A 644 35.04 11.80 51.39
CA ARG A 644 35.15 11.82 49.92
C ARG A 644 35.07 13.23 49.35
N VAL A 645 35.68 13.39 48.18
CA VAL A 645 35.50 14.57 47.33
C VAL A 645 34.67 14.17 46.12
N LEU A 646 33.54 14.85 45.91
CA LEU A 646 32.74 14.75 44.70
C LEU A 646 33.21 15.84 43.73
N SER A 647 34.15 15.49 42.86
CA SER A 647 34.77 16.42 41.91
C SER A 647 33.95 16.59 40.63
N HIS A 648 33.98 17.79 40.05
CA HIS A 648 33.41 18.16 38.76
C HIS A 648 31.91 17.85 38.61
N LEU A 649 31.12 18.11 39.66
CA LEU A 649 29.67 17.99 39.58
C LEU A 649 29.10 19.18 38.80
N THR A 650 28.57 18.92 37.60
CA THR A 650 27.80 19.89 36.82
C THR A 650 26.36 19.86 37.29
N VAL A 651 25.89 20.95 37.90
CA VAL A 651 24.54 21.06 38.47
C VAL A 651 23.90 22.40 38.09
N SER A 652 22.57 22.50 38.19
CA SER A 652 21.92 23.79 37.99
C SER A 652 22.16 24.76 39.18
N PRO A 653 22.06 26.08 38.99
CA PRO A 653 22.41 27.07 40.02
C PRO A 653 21.60 26.96 41.30
N ILE A 654 20.36 26.47 41.23
CA ILE A 654 19.57 26.19 42.44
C ILE A 654 20.15 25.02 43.25
N HIS A 655 20.64 23.96 42.59
CA HIS A 655 21.31 22.85 43.29
C HIS A 655 22.59 23.33 43.97
N ALA A 656 23.37 24.19 43.30
CA ALA A 656 24.57 24.80 43.87
C ALA A 656 24.23 25.71 45.07
N ALA A 657 23.20 26.56 44.94
CA ALA A 657 22.76 27.46 46.01
C ALA A 657 22.30 26.68 47.26
N ILE A 658 21.57 25.57 47.08
CA ILE A 658 21.18 24.68 48.18
C ILE A 658 22.41 24.23 48.97
N ILE A 659 23.41 23.63 48.31
CA ILE A 659 24.62 23.12 48.99
C ILE A 659 25.44 24.24 49.62
N PHE A 660 25.49 25.42 48.99
CA PHE A 660 26.16 26.58 49.56
C PHE A 660 25.55 27.01 50.91
N HIS A 661 24.22 26.94 51.06
CA HIS A 661 23.57 27.20 52.36
C HIS A 661 23.83 26.10 53.39
N PHE A 662 24.01 24.86 52.95
CA PHE A 662 24.40 23.75 53.83
C PHE A 662 25.83 23.88 54.37
N GLN A 663 26.70 24.60 53.66
CA GLN A 663 28.04 24.95 54.14
C GLN A 663 27.99 25.92 55.34
N GLU A 664 26.99 26.81 55.41
CA GLU A 664 26.82 27.74 56.54
C GLU A 664 26.13 27.09 57.75
N LYS A 665 25.14 26.21 57.49
CA LYS A 665 24.34 25.54 58.51
C LYS A 665 24.06 24.10 58.07
N SER A 666 24.42 23.14 58.91
CA SER A 666 24.38 21.70 58.58
C SER A 666 22.98 21.08 58.51
N SER A 667 21.95 21.76 59.01
CA SER A 667 20.56 21.25 59.03
C SER A 667 19.55 22.35 58.70
N TRP A 668 18.63 22.07 57.78
CA TRP A 668 17.60 23.01 57.32
C TRP A 668 16.23 22.35 57.18
N THR A 669 15.15 23.09 57.43
CA THR A 669 13.80 22.63 57.07
C THR A 669 13.42 23.10 55.66
N LEU A 670 12.48 22.41 55.02
CA LEU A 670 11.99 22.79 53.68
C LEU A 670 11.48 24.24 53.63
N GLU A 671 10.82 24.69 54.71
CA GLU A 671 10.27 26.06 54.79
C GLU A 671 11.37 27.11 54.90
N GLU A 672 12.40 26.86 55.71
CA GLU A 672 13.54 27.75 55.85
C GLU A 672 14.31 27.87 54.52
N LEU A 673 14.54 26.76 53.82
CA LEU A 673 15.21 26.76 52.51
C LEU A 673 14.39 27.47 51.44
N SER A 674 13.07 27.27 51.41
CA SER A 674 12.18 27.95 50.45
C SER A 674 12.23 29.46 50.63
N VAL A 675 12.19 29.95 51.87
CA VAL A 675 12.30 31.39 52.16
C VAL A 675 13.68 31.93 51.79
N LYS A 676 14.76 31.18 52.08
CA LYS A 676 16.14 31.60 51.81
C LYS A 676 16.51 31.61 50.32
N LEU A 677 15.98 30.67 49.55
CA LEU A 677 16.23 30.58 48.10
C LEU A 677 15.28 31.46 47.29
N GLY A 678 14.20 31.97 47.91
CA GLY A 678 13.13 32.69 47.22
C GLY A 678 12.32 31.81 46.27
N ALA A 679 12.38 30.47 46.42
CA ALA A 679 11.82 29.49 45.50
C ALA A 679 10.64 28.70 46.13
N PRO A 680 9.65 28.23 45.33
CA PRO A 680 8.52 27.45 45.84
C PRO A 680 8.94 26.14 46.52
N LYS A 681 8.22 25.76 47.59
CA LYS A 681 8.51 24.55 48.39
C LYS A 681 8.55 23.28 47.53
N GLU A 682 7.64 23.16 46.57
CA GLU A 682 7.53 22.01 45.66
C GLU A 682 8.74 21.89 44.72
N LEU A 683 9.33 23.02 44.33
CA LEU A 683 10.50 23.06 43.46
C LEU A 683 11.77 22.73 44.27
N VAL A 684 11.92 23.33 45.45
CA VAL A 684 13.03 23.03 46.37
C VAL A 684 13.04 21.56 46.78
N HIS A 685 11.88 21.00 47.14
CA HIS A 685 11.74 19.59 47.49
C HIS A 685 12.19 18.66 46.35
N ARG A 686 11.77 18.96 45.10
CA ARG A 686 12.20 18.19 43.92
C ARG A 686 13.71 18.27 43.70
N LYS A 687 14.31 19.46 43.79
CA LYS A 687 15.75 19.66 43.57
C LYS A 687 16.61 19.09 44.73
N LEU A 688 16.06 18.95 45.95
CA LEU A 688 16.73 18.24 47.06
C LEU A 688 16.91 16.73 46.79
N ALA A 689 16.02 16.11 46.00
CA ALA A 689 16.07 14.68 45.71
C ALA A 689 17.39 14.27 45.04
N MET A 690 17.94 15.12 44.16
CA MET A 690 19.24 14.89 43.52
C MET A 690 20.37 14.77 44.56
N TRP A 691 20.41 15.64 45.56
CA TRP A 691 21.43 15.60 46.61
C TRP A 691 21.25 14.43 47.57
N GLN A 692 20.01 13.99 47.79
CA GLN A 692 19.72 12.74 48.50
C GLN A 692 20.22 11.52 47.71
N GLN A 693 20.02 11.49 46.39
CA GLN A 693 20.51 10.42 45.52
C GLN A 693 22.04 10.34 45.49
N HIS A 694 22.72 11.48 45.47
CA HIS A 694 24.19 11.56 45.59
C HIS A 694 24.69 11.20 47.01
N GLY A 695 23.77 11.10 47.98
CA GLY A 695 24.05 10.77 49.37
C GLY A 695 24.80 11.90 50.09
N VAL A 696 24.55 13.15 49.70
CA VAL A 696 25.08 14.35 50.36
C VAL A 696 24.13 14.82 51.46
N LEU A 697 22.81 14.71 51.23
CA LEU A 697 21.77 15.09 52.19
C LEU A 697 20.95 13.88 52.65
N LYS A 698 20.48 13.91 53.89
CA LYS A 698 19.50 12.96 54.44
C LYS A 698 18.30 13.71 54.99
N GLU A 699 17.12 13.14 54.79
CA GLU A 699 15.92 13.59 55.45
C GLU A 699 15.76 12.90 56.81
N GLU A 700 15.66 13.71 57.86
CA GLU A 700 15.30 13.30 59.21
C GLU A 700 13.79 13.49 59.47
N ALA A 701 13.30 12.91 60.57
CA ALA A 701 11.89 13.01 60.93
C ALA A 701 11.46 14.48 61.12
N GLY A 702 10.39 14.89 60.42
CA GLY A 702 9.84 16.25 60.51
C GLY A 702 10.15 17.16 59.31
N GLY A 703 10.66 16.63 58.19
CA GLY A 703 10.96 17.41 56.98
C GLY A 703 12.21 18.28 57.12
N GLN A 704 13.14 17.84 57.96
CA GLN A 704 14.44 18.46 58.19
C GLN A 704 15.50 17.69 57.39
N TYR A 705 16.33 18.42 56.65
CA TYR A 705 17.41 17.89 55.84
C TYR A 705 18.74 18.20 56.53
N CYS A 706 19.61 17.19 56.64
CA CYS A 706 20.92 17.29 57.29
C CYS A 706 22.03 16.80 56.35
N VAL A 707 23.22 17.41 56.44
CA VAL A 707 24.41 16.96 55.69
C VAL A 707 24.90 15.61 56.19
N LEU A 708 25.21 14.70 55.27
CA LEU A 708 25.84 13.41 55.54
C LEU A 708 27.33 13.45 55.21
N GLU A 709 28.16 13.72 56.22
CA GLU A 709 29.63 13.79 56.08
C GLU A 709 30.30 12.44 55.80
N THR A 710 29.78 11.34 56.37
CA THR A 710 30.33 10.00 56.18
C THR A 710 29.26 9.05 55.65
N ARG A 711 29.59 8.26 54.62
CA ARG A 711 28.67 7.27 54.06
C ARG A 711 28.72 5.95 54.84
N SER A 712 27.58 5.50 55.37
CA SER A 712 27.53 4.22 56.07
C SER A 712 27.59 3.03 55.09
N SER A 713 28.34 1.97 55.43
CA SER A 713 28.48 0.76 54.61
C SER A 713 27.17 -0.04 54.42
N ARG A 714 26.13 0.27 55.21
CA ARG A 714 24.82 -0.40 55.22
C ARG A 714 23.86 0.10 54.13
N GLU A 715 24.09 1.30 53.58
CA GLU A 715 23.26 1.93 52.55
C GLU A 715 23.70 1.56 51.10
N LYS A 716 24.64 0.62 50.94
CA LYS A 716 25.01 0.08 49.63
C LYS A 716 23.90 -0.79 49.00
N LEU A 717 22.95 -1.30 49.78
CA LEU A 717 22.02 -2.37 49.35
C LEU A 717 20.62 -1.91 48.94
N ASP A 718 20.23 -0.64 49.14
CA ASP A 718 18.89 -0.14 48.79
C ASP A 718 18.84 0.60 47.44
N ARG A 719 19.88 0.46 46.62
CA ARG A 719 20.00 1.06 45.27
C ARG A 719 19.16 0.31 44.21
N GLY A 720 17.92 -0.04 44.54
CA GLY A 720 17.00 -0.77 43.67
C GLY A 720 16.03 0.10 42.86
N VAL A 721 15.89 1.39 43.19
CA VAL A 721 15.06 2.32 42.42
C VAL A 721 15.90 3.53 42.06
N MET A 722 16.68 3.40 40.99
CA MET A 722 17.15 4.58 40.26
C MET A 722 15.91 5.21 39.62
N LEU A 723 15.35 6.23 40.25
CA LEU A 723 14.61 7.25 39.51
C LEU A 723 15.65 7.98 38.66
N ILE A 724 15.95 7.40 37.49
CA ILE A 724 16.47 8.17 36.37
C ILE A 724 15.48 9.33 36.23
N ASP A 725 16.00 10.55 36.27
CA ASP A 725 15.24 11.75 36.01
C ASP A 725 14.78 11.70 34.54
N SER A 726 13.70 10.96 34.30
CA SER A 726 13.03 10.85 32.99
C SER A 726 12.31 12.15 32.63
N ASP A 727 12.42 13.18 33.47
CA ASP A 727 11.73 14.45 33.37
C ASP A 727 12.63 15.60 32.86
N GLU A 728 13.82 15.33 32.31
CA GLU A 728 14.53 16.34 31.49
C GLU A 728 13.64 16.85 30.33
N GLU A 729 12.67 16.05 29.86
CA GLU A 729 11.69 16.50 28.86
C GLU A 729 10.66 17.50 29.39
N ARG A 730 10.46 17.61 30.71
CA ARG A 730 9.48 18.51 31.35
C ARG A 730 10.07 19.83 31.85
N ASP A 731 11.38 19.86 32.08
CA ASP A 731 12.14 21.07 32.43
C ASP A 731 12.72 21.75 31.16
N SER A 732 11.94 21.90 30.07
CA SER A 732 12.35 22.79 28.96
C SER A 732 12.62 24.19 29.50
N ASN A 733 13.68 24.84 29.02
CA ASN A 733 14.07 26.19 29.42
C ASN A 733 13.14 27.25 28.84
N THR A 734 12.29 26.84 27.89
CA THR A 734 11.29 27.66 27.23
C THR A 734 9.89 27.39 27.77
N THR A 735 9.02 28.38 27.69
CA THR A 735 7.59 28.21 28.00
C THR A 735 6.95 27.23 27.02
N THR A 736 6.13 26.29 27.50
CA THR A 736 5.58 25.24 26.63
C THR A 736 4.65 25.84 25.56
N GLN A 737 4.52 25.18 24.40
CA GLN A 737 3.54 25.58 23.39
C GLN A 737 2.12 25.70 23.96
N SER A 738 1.77 24.87 24.94
CA SER A 738 0.46 24.90 25.59
C SER A 738 0.23 26.19 26.38
N GLU A 739 1.24 26.66 27.11
CA GLU A 739 1.20 27.91 27.88
C GLU A 739 1.20 29.11 26.95
N GLN A 740 2.05 29.12 25.92
CA GLN A 740 2.05 30.17 24.89
C GLN A 740 0.71 30.22 24.14
N ARG A 741 0.10 29.06 23.84
CA ARG A 741 -1.22 28.99 23.20
C ARG A 741 -2.30 29.51 24.13
N GLU A 742 -2.23 29.22 25.43
CA GLU A 742 -3.16 29.76 26.40
C GLU A 742 -3.05 31.28 26.52
N GLU A 743 -1.83 31.83 26.56
CA GLU A 743 -1.60 33.29 26.51
C GLU A 743 -2.14 33.92 25.21
N LYS A 744 -1.90 33.28 24.05
CA LYS A 744 -2.46 33.70 22.74
C LYS A 744 -3.99 33.71 22.76
N LEU A 745 -4.62 32.66 23.29
CA LEU A 745 -6.08 32.57 23.41
C LEU A 745 -6.65 33.60 24.39
N GLN A 746 -5.91 33.93 25.45
CA GLN A 746 -6.28 35.01 26.38
C GLN A 746 -6.17 36.39 25.71
N LEU A 747 -5.16 36.61 24.86
CA LEU A 747 -5.05 37.83 24.05
C LEU A 747 -6.22 37.96 23.08
N PHE A 748 -6.52 36.90 22.31
CA PHE A 748 -7.70 36.90 21.42
C PHE A 748 -8.99 37.15 22.20
N TRP A 749 -9.14 36.56 23.38
CA TRP A 749 -10.28 36.80 24.25
C TRP A 749 -10.40 38.29 24.65
N ALA A 750 -9.31 38.94 25.03
CA ALA A 750 -9.32 40.37 25.36
C ALA A 750 -9.78 41.24 24.18
N TYR A 751 -9.30 40.95 22.96
CA TYR A 751 -9.74 41.62 21.74
C TYR A 751 -11.22 41.34 21.42
N ILE A 752 -11.68 40.09 21.54
CA ILE A 752 -13.08 39.71 21.33
C ILE A 752 -13.99 40.39 22.35
N GLN A 753 -13.60 40.44 23.62
CA GLN A 753 -14.32 41.17 24.66
C GLN A 753 -14.39 42.66 24.33
N ALA A 754 -13.28 43.30 23.94
CA ALA A 754 -13.26 44.70 23.56
C ALA A 754 -14.16 44.98 22.34
N MET A 755 -14.13 44.11 21.32
CA MET A 755 -14.98 44.22 20.14
C MET A 755 -16.46 44.09 20.49
N LEU A 756 -16.84 43.07 21.26
CA LEU A 756 -18.23 42.83 21.65
C LEU A 756 -18.75 43.84 22.69
N THR A 757 -17.86 44.46 23.48
CA THR A 757 -18.21 45.57 24.37
C THR A 757 -18.54 46.84 23.58
N ASN A 758 -17.80 47.11 22.49
CA ASN A 758 -17.99 48.31 21.68
C ASN A 758 -19.07 48.16 20.59
N LEU A 759 -19.28 46.94 20.07
CA LEU A 759 -20.17 46.67 18.93
C LEU A 759 -21.42 45.86 19.29
N ASP A 760 -21.63 45.57 20.58
CA ASP A 760 -22.70 44.75 21.19
C ASP A 760 -22.81 43.30 20.71
N SER A 761 -22.72 43.04 19.40
CA SER A 761 -22.94 41.72 18.82
C SER A 761 -22.29 41.54 17.45
N MET A 762 -21.69 40.37 17.20
CA MET A 762 -20.99 40.09 15.95
C MET A 762 -21.17 38.63 15.49
N THR A 763 -21.10 38.40 14.17
CA THR A 763 -21.06 37.05 13.58
C THR A 763 -19.64 36.46 13.65
N LEU A 764 -19.53 35.13 13.55
CA LEU A 764 -18.24 34.41 13.51
C LEU A 764 -17.28 35.01 12.46
N GLU A 765 -17.78 35.19 11.23
CA GLU A 765 -17.01 35.70 10.10
C GLU A 765 -16.48 37.13 10.36
N ARG A 766 -17.28 37.97 11.02
CA ARG A 766 -16.88 39.35 11.32
C ARG A 766 -15.86 39.41 12.45
N ILE A 767 -15.99 38.54 13.45
CA ILE A 767 -14.96 38.37 14.50
C ILE A 767 -13.66 37.90 13.85
N HIS A 768 -13.72 36.89 12.99
CA HIS A 768 -12.55 36.35 12.28
C HIS A 768 -11.84 37.41 11.44
N SER A 769 -12.59 38.16 10.62
CA SER A 769 -12.04 39.24 9.78
C SER A 769 -11.41 40.37 10.61
N MET A 770 -12.03 40.77 11.71
CA MET A 770 -11.47 41.80 12.58
C MET A 770 -10.22 41.32 13.32
N LEU A 771 -10.19 40.08 13.81
CA LEU A 771 -8.98 39.50 14.40
C LEU A 771 -7.85 39.41 13.37
N ARG A 772 -8.16 39.06 12.12
CA ARG A 772 -7.17 39.10 11.03
C ARG A 772 -6.64 40.50 10.77
N MET A 773 -7.49 41.52 10.73
CA MET A 773 -7.04 42.90 10.50
C MET A 773 -6.27 43.50 11.69
N PHE A 774 -6.68 43.24 12.93
CA PHE A 774 -6.15 43.94 14.10
C PHE A 774 -5.11 43.15 14.90
N VAL A 775 -5.13 41.81 14.82
CA VAL A 775 -4.17 40.95 15.52
C VAL A 775 -3.09 40.44 14.58
N ALA A 776 -3.43 40.05 13.34
CA ALA A 776 -2.42 39.55 12.38
C ALA A 776 -1.50 40.65 11.81
N SER A 777 -1.90 41.93 11.90
CA SER A 777 -1.04 43.08 11.54
C SER A 777 -0.27 43.66 12.74
N GLY A 778 -0.41 43.08 13.94
CA GLY A 778 0.32 43.48 15.14
C GLY A 778 1.75 42.89 15.18
N PRO A 779 2.60 43.32 16.13
CA PRO A 779 3.98 42.82 16.27
C PRO A 779 4.09 41.32 16.61
N VAL A 780 2.97 40.63 16.87
CA VAL A 780 2.89 39.19 17.11
C VAL A 780 2.08 38.57 15.97
N VAL A 781 2.77 38.08 14.94
CA VAL A 781 2.14 37.36 13.82
C VAL A 781 1.52 36.09 14.37
N THR A 782 0.20 36.08 14.54
CA THR A 782 -0.55 34.89 14.98
C THR A 782 -1.81 34.76 14.14
N GLU A 783 -1.84 33.74 13.30
CA GLU A 783 -3.04 33.36 12.55
C GLU A 783 -3.92 32.44 13.39
N MET A 784 -5.25 32.63 13.32
CA MET A 784 -6.23 31.72 13.91
C MET A 784 -7.21 31.29 12.82
N ASP A 785 -7.37 29.97 12.64
CA ASP A 785 -8.30 29.43 11.67
C ASP A 785 -9.76 29.67 12.11
N ILE A 786 -10.68 29.75 11.15
CA ILE A 786 -12.11 29.99 11.42
C ILE A 786 -12.72 28.86 12.24
N ASN A 787 -12.30 27.62 12.01
CA ASN A 787 -12.76 26.45 12.76
C ASN A 787 -12.23 26.46 14.20
N GLU A 788 -10.98 26.91 14.39
CA GLU A 788 -10.38 27.05 15.70
C GLU A 788 -11.06 28.16 16.51
N LEU A 789 -11.33 29.31 15.87
CA LEU A 789 -12.11 30.40 16.46
C LEU A 789 -13.51 29.92 16.84
N GLU A 790 -14.18 29.15 15.99
CA GLU A 790 -15.51 28.62 16.28
C GLU A 790 -15.47 27.73 17.54
N ALA A 791 -14.54 26.77 17.60
CA ALA A 791 -14.38 25.89 18.76
C ALA A 791 -14.07 26.68 20.04
N PHE A 792 -13.24 27.72 19.93
CA PHE A 792 -12.90 28.61 21.04
C PHE A 792 -14.11 29.42 21.55
N LEU A 793 -14.87 30.03 20.65
CA LEU A 793 -16.09 30.76 21.01
C LEU A 793 -17.14 29.82 21.59
N GLN A 794 -17.31 28.61 21.06
CA GLN A 794 -18.19 27.59 21.63
C GLN A 794 -17.75 27.16 23.05
N LYS A 795 -16.45 27.08 23.33
CA LYS A 795 -15.93 26.88 24.70
C LYS A 795 -16.35 28.05 25.61
N LYS A 796 -16.20 29.29 25.15
CA LYS A 796 -16.60 30.49 25.91
C LYS A 796 -18.12 30.61 26.13
N VAL A 797 -18.92 30.08 25.22
CA VAL A 797 -20.38 29.95 25.41
C VAL A 797 -20.70 28.92 26.49
N ARG A 798 -20.00 27.77 26.50
CA ARG A 798 -20.15 26.75 27.56
C ARG A 798 -19.72 27.27 28.93
N GLU A 799 -18.69 28.12 28.98
CA GLU A 799 -18.23 28.80 30.21
C GLU A 799 -19.13 29.97 30.64
N HIS A 800 -20.26 30.20 29.96
CA HIS A 800 -21.19 31.32 30.18
C HIS A 800 -20.55 32.72 30.05
N GLN A 801 -19.41 32.83 29.36
CA GLN A 801 -18.72 34.09 29.08
C GLN A 801 -19.22 34.75 27.77
N LEU A 802 -19.91 33.98 26.92
CA LEU A 802 -20.57 34.44 25.69
C LEU A 802 -21.98 33.85 25.56
N ILE A 803 -22.85 34.57 24.86
CA ILE A 803 -24.19 34.13 24.48
C ILE A 803 -24.25 34.07 22.96
N VAL A 804 -24.71 32.94 22.42
CA VAL A 804 -25.01 32.80 20.98
C VAL A 804 -26.51 32.83 20.77
N SER A 805 -26.95 33.69 19.86
CA SER A 805 -28.34 33.73 19.39
C SER A 805 -28.33 33.90 17.89
N THR A 806 -28.97 32.97 17.16
CA THR A 806 -29.12 33.02 15.69
C THR A 806 -27.80 33.30 14.94
N GLY A 807 -26.70 32.65 15.34
CA GLY A 807 -25.38 32.81 14.69
C GLY A 807 -24.61 34.10 15.05
N ILE A 808 -25.10 34.87 16.04
CA ILE A 808 -24.47 36.10 16.51
C ILE A 808 -24.01 35.90 17.97
N TYR A 809 -22.77 36.29 18.25
CA TYR A 809 -22.14 36.26 19.57
C TYR A 809 -22.35 37.59 20.30
N ARG A 810 -22.65 37.52 21.61
CA ARG A 810 -22.83 38.66 22.52
C ARG A 810 -22.20 38.39 23.87
N LEU A 811 -21.78 39.45 24.58
CA LEU A 811 -21.42 39.35 25.99
C LEU A 811 -22.68 39.21 26.86
N PRO A 812 -22.63 38.42 27.94
CA PRO A 812 -23.69 38.39 28.95
C PRO A 812 -23.81 39.78 29.59
N LYS A 813 -25.05 40.25 29.78
CA LYS A 813 -25.30 41.52 30.47
C LYS A 813 -24.83 41.38 31.92
N SER A 814 -23.90 42.22 32.36
CA SER A 814 -23.59 42.35 33.78
C SER A 814 -24.83 42.92 34.49
N ASN A 815 -25.33 42.20 35.49
CA ASN A 815 -26.28 42.78 36.46
C ASN A 815 -25.56 43.78 37.35
#